data_AF-A0A2V7HGE8-F1
#
_entry.id   AF-A0A2V7HGE8-F1
#
_cell.length_a   1.000
_cell.length_b   1.000
_cell.length_c   1.000
_cell.angle_alpha   90.00
_cell.angle_beta   90.00
_cell.angle_gamma   90.00
#
_symmetry.space_group_name_H-M   'P 1'
#
loop_
_entity.id
_entity.type
_entity.pdbx_description
1 polymer ?
#
loop_
_entity_poly.entity_id
_entity_poly.type
_entity_poly.pdbx_seq_one_letter_code
_entity_poly.pdbx_strand_id
1 'polypeptide(L)'
;MIAQAARESLRPLNIPSDSTTVSLAAIPRGSVLPAAVFYGWYRQVLPLDRVQLLNHPSDILIAALKRSIDANIVPASLSDQLEEIRTALEANRAQTVLTRTADPTGASLGDALKLLRPEEAPTATQLMQFVVLQADTPPGEDPWKKAAEIGLTPPQIGGLQRVVALSRVVQGDAALLREASGRLPSLSVADPNLPLLPVAAMERDDWQRVLKAARPSDPDEALISEARELTRRAAGLMASDFLMARSTRPPQPDVLGENVRQLTKVQELKPLDILRKSFDDLNTDAMPTGDRESVRGAFRDLQRLARYYPGLQLESVITRDGSPADKAAEISRRVSLVSKVLALNPTADFLNLEYLPDSADLKALKFDGIEQSDQSLVLRTTKAYQRTYRVAGDALRAKELLEAGFDSATAIASLSFDRFAATSGLPVDEAYAVHEAAKDHATDAGIQLLGITDYVWAVGYATKNPIGSLGASAELKGYLRKLDGFEQMFGNQAFCRCLHCQSVLSPAAYFVDLMRFIDEHVTQPVFTTAARAGSLLKLRNRRPDLWTLELTCKNTEKLIPTLDIVNDILERHIASKLPPLPSGEPDLDAVYLELSRAKRSFDEPFVLPLRRIETYLGHFDRKRSDVARSLGVGQLTYARARLEVSLAEWNLITTALDAQPSSLSALYGTTRHKGAVAPVPVIPTGLTQTTDIDVQDLLKAADCTRAELGELFSAQFVRAGTTITIRSTKSNQHVRRSRSPASIHPTATEGTMDGRRIGSRAGSSSARRHAVARLSSPDRARRCVGCSDALRRSRRSDLYIIQPDSASGHR
;
A
#
# COMPACT_ATOMS: atom_id res chain seq x y z
N MET A 1 -23.93 -51.39 -34.92
CA MET A 1 -23.09 -51.70 -33.74
C MET A 1 -22.91 -50.50 -32.81
N ILE A 2 -22.36 -49.37 -33.26
CA ILE A 2 -22.12 -48.19 -32.41
C ILE A 2 -23.42 -47.65 -31.76
N ALA A 3 -24.50 -47.50 -32.54
CA ALA A 3 -25.81 -47.10 -32.00
C ALA A 3 -26.45 -48.16 -31.06
N GLN A 4 -26.08 -49.44 -31.21
CA GLN A 4 -26.54 -50.52 -30.33
C GLN A 4 -25.82 -50.46 -28.98
N ALA A 5 -24.51 -50.19 -28.99
CA ALA A 5 -23.71 -49.98 -27.78
C ALA A 5 -24.13 -48.71 -27.02
N ALA A 6 -24.44 -47.62 -27.74
CA ALA A 6 -25.02 -46.41 -27.15
C ALA A 6 -26.42 -46.66 -26.57
N ARG A 7 -27.24 -47.48 -27.22
CA ARG A 7 -28.53 -47.93 -26.67
C ARG A 7 -28.36 -48.74 -25.38
N GLU A 8 -27.36 -49.60 -25.31
CA GLU A 8 -27.06 -50.37 -24.11
C GLU A 8 -26.53 -49.49 -22.97
N SER A 9 -25.83 -48.40 -23.28
CA SER A 9 -25.31 -47.46 -22.28
C SER A 9 -26.43 -46.66 -21.59
N LEU A 10 -27.54 -46.36 -22.26
CA LEU A 10 -28.75 -45.71 -21.68
C LEU A 10 -29.73 -46.67 -21.01
N ARG A 11 -29.37 -47.94 -20.73
CA ARG A 11 -30.25 -48.80 -19.92
C ARG A 11 -30.49 -48.19 -18.53
N PRO A 12 -31.71 -48.32 -17.97
CA PRO A 12 -31.99 -47.81 -16.64
C PRO A 12 -31.00 -48.41 -15.63
N LEU A 13 -30.42 -47.54 -14.80
CA LEU A 13 -29.46 -47.93 -13.77
C LEU A 13 -30.20 -48.66 -12.64
N ASN A 14 -29.55 -49.65 -12.01
CA ASN A 14 -30.16 -50.36 -10.89
C ASN A 14 -30.11 -49.45 -9.65
N ILE A 15 -31.27 -48.96 -9.20
CA ILE A 15 -31.36 -48.11 -8.01
C ILE A 15 -31.64 -49.02 -6.80
N PRO A 16 -30.75 -49.08 -5.79
CA PRO A 16 -31.03 -49.80 -4.56
C PRO A 16 -32.28 -49.25 -3.87
N SER A 17 -33.13 -50.13 -3.33
CA SER A 17 -34.25 -49.72 -2.48
C SER A 17 -33.71 -49.24 -1.13
N ASP A 18 -33.78 -47.94 -0.86
CA ASP A 18 -33.31 -47.33 0.39
C ASP A 18 -34.47 -46.63 1.13
N SER A 19 -34.53 -46.79 2.45
CA SER A 19 -35.53 -46.18 3.35
C SER A 19 -35.08 -44.80 3.85
N THR A 20 -34.83 -43.86 2.94
CA THR A 20 -34.33 -42.51 3.27
C THR A 20 -35.39 -41.42 3.03
N THR A 21 -35.16 -40.21 3.56
CA THR A 21 -36.05 -39.03 3.47
C THR A 21 -36.43 -38.65 2.04
N VAL A 22 -35.56 -38.95 1.06
CA VAL A 22 -35.83 -38.83 -0.37
C VAL A 22 -35.87 -40.22 -1.00
N SER A 23 -37.05 -40.66 -1.44
CA SER A 23 -37.21 -41.97 -2.09
C SER A 23 -36.72 -41.94 -3.54
N LEU A 24 -35.42 -42.18 -3.73
CA LEU A 24 -34.82 -42.34 -5.08
C LEU A 24 -35.41 -43.55 -5.84
N ALA A 25 -35.97 -44.53 -5.13
CA ALA A 25 -36.63 -45.70 -5.71
C ALA A 25 -37.99 -45.38 -6.35
N ALA A 26 -38.61 -44.25 -5.98
CA ALA A 26 -39.87 -43.78 -6.56
C ALA A 26 -39.67 -42.99 -7.86
N ILE A 27 -38.42 -42.78 -8.29
CA ILE A 27 -38.11 -42.16 -9.59
C ILE A 27 -38.46 -43.16 -10.70
N PRO A 28 -39.35 -42.81 -11.65
CA PRO A 28 -39.66 -43.63 -12.82
C PRO A 28 -38.40 -44.11 -13.52
N ARG A 29 -38.31 -45.42 -13.76
CA ARG A 29 -37.20 -46.00 -14.52
C ARG A 29 -37.26 -45.45 -15.94
N GLY A 30 -36.15 -44.87 -16.42
CA GLY A 30 -36.02 -44.45 -17.81
C GLY A 30 -36.30 -45.64 -18.75
N SER A 31 -37.08 -45.42 -19.80
CA SER A 31 -37.31 -46.44 -20.83
C SER A 31 -36.11 -46.50 -21.79
N VAL A 32 -35.89 -47.68 -22.38
CA VAL A 32 -34.81 -47.87 -23.36
C VAL A 32 -35.23 -47.23 -24.68
N LEU A 33 -34.53 -46.18 -25.10
CA LEU A 33 -34.78 -45.51 -26.37
C LEU A 33 -34.53 -46.45 -27.57
N PRO A 34 -35.27 -46.31 -28.69
CA PRO A 34 -35.03 -47.09 -29.90
C PRO A 34 -33.61 -46.87 -30.45
N ALA A 35 -32.98 -47.92 -31.01
CA ALA A 35 -31.64 -47.82 -31.61
C ALA A 35 -31.57 -46.77 -32.74
N ALA A 36 -32.69 -46.56 -33.44
CA ALA A 36 -32.82 -45.56 -34.48
C ALA A 36 -32.63 -44.13 -33.95
N VAL A 37 -33.00 -43.84 -32.70
CA VAL A 37 -32.82 -42.51 -32.08
C VAL A 37 -31.34 -42.17 -31.96
N PHE A 38 -30.54 -43.09 -31.39
CA PHE A 38 -29.09 -42.91 -31.27
C PHE A 38 -28.40 -42.82 -32.64
N TYR A 39 -28.89 -43.58 -33.62
CA TYR A 39 -28.38 -43.47 -34.98
C TYR A 39 -28.65 -42.09 -35.57
N GLY A 40 -29.85 -41.53 -35.37
CA GLY A 40 -30.16 -40.15 -35.75
C GLY A 40 -29.22 -39.14 -35.11
N TRP A 41 -29.05 -39.18 -33.79
CA TRP A 41 -28.14 -38.29 -33.06
C TRP A 41 -26.68 -38.42 -33.52
N TYR A 42 -26.19 -39.64 -33.73
CA TYR A 42 -24.86 -39.88 -34.27
C TYR A 42 -24.66 -39.20 -35.63
N ARG A 43 -25.67 -39.28 -36.51
CA ARG A 43 -25.63 -38.65 -37.85
C ARG A 43 -25.73 -37.12 -37.80
N GLN A 44 -26.21 -36.56 -36.67
CA GLN A 44 -26.20 -35.13 -36.37
C GLN A 44 -24.95 -34.71 -35.57
N VAL A 45 -23.93 -35.58 -35.48
CA VAL A 45 -22.65 -35.31 -34.79
C VAL A 45 -22.81 -35.05 -33.30
N LEU A 46 -23.84 -35.63 -32.67
CA LEU A 46 -23.99 -35.61 -31.22
C LEU A 46 -23.16 -36.72 -30.56
N PRO A 47 -22.64 -36.51 -29.33
CA PRO A 47 -21.87 -37.51 -28.61
C PRO A 47 -22.75 -38.73 -28.29
N LEU A 48 -22.14 -39.92 -28.29
CA LEU A 48 -22.82 -41.18 -27.95
C LEU A 48 -22.46 -41.71 -26.56
N ASP A 49 -21.54 -41.05 -25.87
CA ASP A 49 -21.33 -41.27 -24.45
C ASP A 49 -22.57 -40.81 -23.66
N ARG A 50 -23.04 -41.65 -22.73
CA ARG A 50 -24.26 -41.39 -21.95
C ARG A 50 -24.21 -40.05 -21.23
N VAL A 51 -23.09 -39.72 -20.59
CA VAL A 51 -22.98 -38.52 -19.76
C VAL A 51 -22.91 -37.29 -20.65
N GLN A 52 -22.06 -37.31 -21.68
CA GLN A 52 -21.95 -36.22 -22.64
C GLN A 52 -23.27 -35.97 -23.38
N LEU A 53 -23.98 -37.03 -23.78
CA LEU A 53 -25.26 -36.92 -24.45
C LEU A 53 -26.34 -36.33 -23.54
N LEU A 54 -26.49 -36.85 -22.32
CA LEU A 54 -27.52 -36.39 -21.38
C LEU A 54 -27.26 -34.99 -20.81
N ASN A 55 -26.03 -34.47 -20.95
CA ASN A 55 -25.69 -33.08 -20.61
C ASN A 55 -26.20 -32.06 -21.65
N HIS A 56 -26.63 -32.47 -22.84
CA HIS A 56 -27.27 -31.57 -23.80
C HIS A 56 -28.75 -31.34 -23.43
N PRO A 57 -29.28 -30.11 -23.58
CA PRO A 57 -30.69 -29.80 -23.36
C PRO A 57 -31.63 -30.71 -24.17
N SER A 58 -32.78 -31.06 -23.58
CA SER A 58 -33.73 -32.00 -24.19
C SER A 58 -34.22 -31.50 -25.55
N ASP A 59 -34.45 -30.19 -25.69
CA ASP A 59 -34.88 -29.57 -26.95
C ASP A 59 -33.84 -29.69 -28.06
N ILE A 60 -32.54 -29.61 -27.73
CA ILE A 60 -31.46 -29.79 -28.72
C ILE A 60 -31.47 -31.23 -29.25
N LEU A 61 -31.64 -32.20 -28.36
CA LEU A 61 -31.69 -33.62 -28.71
C LEU A 61 -32.94 -33.95 -29.54
N ILE A 62 -34.11 -33.43 -29.15
CA ILE A 62 -35.35 -33.61 -29.91
C ILE A 62 -35.27 -32.92 -31.28
N ALA A 63 -34.73 -31.69 -31.36
CA ALA A 63 -34.55 -30.99 -32.62
C ALA A 63 -33.57 -31.72 -33.56
N ALA A 64 -32.48 -32.29 -33.02
CA ALA A 64 -31.55 -33.10 -33.80
C ALA A 64 -32.20 -34.38 -34.33
N LEU A 65 -33.04 -35.03 -33.52
CA LEU A 65 -33.80 -36.18 -33.96
C LEU A 65 -34.80 -35.80 -35.07
N LYS A 66 -35.52 -34.68 -34.91
CA LYS A 66 -36.44 -34.16 -35.94
C LYS A 66 -35.74 -33.90 -37.27
N ARG A 67 -34.57 -33.24 -37.25
CA ARG A 67 -33.73 -33.06 -38.46
C ARG A 67 -33.34 -34.39 -39.12
N SER A 68 -33.11 -35.44 -38.32
CA SER A 68 -32.79 -36.77 -38.84
C SER A 68 -34.00 -37.45 -39.48
N ILE A 69 -35.19 -37.22 -38.94
CA ILE A 69 -36.46 -37.69 -39.50
C ILE A 69 -36.72 -36.97 -40.84
N ASP A 70 -36.62 -35.64 -40.85
CA ASP A 70 -36.85 -34.81 -42.04
C ASP A 70 -35.86 -35.13 -43.18
N ALA A 71 -34.62 -35.47 -42.82
CA ALA A 71 -33.58 -35.91 -43.76
C ALA A 71 -33.71 -37.39 -44.17
N ASN A 72 -34.75 -38.09 -43.72
CA ASN A 72 -35.00 -39.51 -43.99
C ASN A 72 -33.84 -40.44 -43.58
N ILE A 73 -33.09 -40.06 -42.55
CA ILE A 73 -31.96 -40.83 -41.98
C ILE A 73 -32.48 -41.91 -41.02
N VAL A 74 -33.61 -41.65 -40.37
CA VAL A 74 -34.30 -42.54 -39.42
C VAL A 74 -35.79 -42.65 -39.79
N PRO A 75 -36.52 -43.68 -39.32
CA PRO A 75 -37.92 -43.90 -39.70
C PRO A 75 -38.84 -42.73 -39.36
N ALA A 76 -39.71 -42.36 -40.30
CA ALA A 76 -40.71 -41.29 -40.11
C ALA A 76 -41.69 -41.54 -38.96
N SER A 77 -41.94 -42.81 -38.60
CA SER A 77 -42.78 -43.22 -37.47
C SER A 77 -42.27 -42.72 -36.11
N LEU A 78 -41.00 -42.30 -36.01
CA LEU A 78 -40.46 -41.68 -34.80
C LEU A 78 -41.04 -40.28 -34.54
N SER A 79 -41.63 -39.62 -35.56
CA SER A 79 -42.26 -38.31 -35.41
C SER A 79 -43.43 -38.34 -34.43
N ASP A 80 -44.18 -39.45 -34.40
CA ASP A 80 -45.33 -39.63 -33.50
C ASP A 80 -44.88 -39.96 -32.06
N GLN A 81 -43.62 -40.32 -31.86
CA GLN A 81 -43.05 -40.76 -30.59
C GLN A 81 -42.17 -39.70 -29.91
N LEU A 82 -42.08 -38.48 -30.47
CA LEU A 82 -41.13 -37.46 -29.99
C LEU A 82 -41.34 -37.09 -28.50
N GLU A 83 -42.59 -36.98 -28.05
CA GLU A 83 -42.91 -36.67 -26.64
C GLU A 83 -42.61 -37.84 -25.68
N GLU A 84 -42.83 -39.08 -26.13
CA GLU A 84 -42.43 -40.27 -25.35
C GLU A 84 -40.90 -40.35 -25.24
N ILE A 85 -40.19 -40.06 -26.33
CA ILE A 85 -38.72 -40.02 -26.37
C ILE A 85 -38.18 -38.91 -25.45
N ARG A 86 -38.81 -37.73 -25.44
CA ARG A 86 -38.46 -36.64 -24.53
C ARG A 86 -38.61 -37.08 -23.07
N THR A 87 -39.77 -37.64 -22.72
CA THR A 87 -40.06 -38.12 -21.36
C THR A 87 -39.04 -39.17 -20.91
N ALA A 88 -38.70 -40.11 -21.80
CA ALA A 88 -37.69 -41.13 -21.56
C ALA A 88 -36.29 -40.54 -21.37
N LEU A 89 -35.92 -39.54 -22.18
CA LEU A 89 -34.64 -38.83 -22.09
C LEU A 89 -34.49 -38.12 -20.75
N GLU A 90 -35.52 -37.39 -20.33
CA GLU A 90 -35.57 -36.66 -19.06
C GLU A 90 -35.48 -37.60 -17.86
N ALA A 91 -36.21 -38.72 -17.87
CA ALA A 91 -36.11 -39.75 -16.84
C ALA A 91 -34.70 -40.38 -16.79
N ASN A 92 -34.10 -40.67 -17.95
CA ASN A 92 -32.73 -41.19 -18.02
C ASN A 92 -31.69 -40.15 -17.53
N ARG A 93 -31.90 -38.86 -17.80
CA ARG A 93 -31.06 -37.77 -17.28
C ARG A 93 -31.14 -37.70 -15.76
N ALA A 94 -32.35 -37.58 -15.21
CA ALA A 94 -32.59 -37.52 -13.77
C ALA A 94 -31.93 -38.70 -13.06
N GLN A 95 -32.15 -39.93 -13.58
CA GLN A 95 -31.53 -41.12 -13.03
C GLN A 95 -29.99 -41.07 -13.08
N THR A 96 -29.41 -40.62 -14.18
CA THR A 96 -27.95 -40.55 -14.33
C THR A 96 -27.32 -39.58 -13.34
N VAL A 97 -27.87 -38.37 -13.20
CA VAL A 97 -27.35 -37.34 -12.28
C VAL A 97 -27.51 -37.74 -10.82
N LEU A 98 -28.65 -38.39 -10.47
CA LEU A 98 -28.96 -38.72 -9.09
C LEU A 98 -28.28 -39.99 -8.58
N THR A 99 -27.80 -40.87 -9.46
CA THR A 99 -27.24 -42.18 -9.03
C THR A 99 -25.79 -42.39 -9.38
N ARG A 100 -25.25 -41.68 -10.38
CA ARG A 100 -23.88 -41.92 -10.84
C ARG A 100 -22.93 -40.90 -10.26
N THR A 101 -21.76 -41.40 -9.87
CA THR A 101 -20.60 -40.61 -9.47
C THR A 101 -19.54 -40.67 -10.56
N ALA A 102 -18.77 -39.59 -10.73
CA ALA A 102 -17.61 -39.61 -11.62
C ALA A 102 -16.47 -40.48 -11.05
N ASP A 103 -16.41 -40.59 -9.72
CA ASP A 103 -15.50 -41.43 -8.95
C ASP A 103 -16.29 -42.53 -8.21
N PRO A 104 -15.96 -43.83 -8.35
CA PRO A 104 -16.60 -44.91 -7.61
C PRO A 104 -16.56 -44.75 -6.08
N THR A 105 -15.69 -43.90 -5.52
CA THR A 105 -15.67 -43.57 -4.08
C THR A 105 -16.38 -42.27 -3.69
N GLY A 106 -16.87 -41.49 -4.65
CA GLY A 106 -17.61 -40.25 -4.42
C GLY A 106 -19.07 -40.47 -4.00
N ALA A 107 -19.71 -39.41 -3.51
CA ALA A 107 -21.16 -39.27 -3.32
C ALA A 107 -21.82 -38.70 -4.59
N SER A 108 -22.95 -39.28 -4.97
CA SER A 108 -23.80 -38.76 -6.04
C SER A 108 -24.58 -37.54 -5.56
N LEU A 109 -25.22 -36.81 -6.49
CA LEU A 109 -26.21 -35.80 -6.09
C LEU A 109 -27.33 -36.43 -5.27
N GLY A 110 -27.75 -37.66 -5.58
CA GLY A 110 -28.74 -38.39 -4.80
C GLY A 110 -28.29 -38.65 -3.36
N ASP A 111 -27.01 -38.96 -3.14
CA ASP A 111 -26.46 -39.13 -1.78
C ASP A 111 -26.42 -37.81 -1.02
N ALA A 112 -26.13 -36.70 -1.71
CA ALA A 112 -26.23 -35.37 -1.12
C ALA A 112 -27.66 -35.07 -0.68
N LEU A 113 -28.66 -35.37 -1.52
CA LEU A 113 -30.07 -35.10 -1.24
C LEU A 113 -30.62 -35.88 -0.04
N LYS A 114 -29.99 -36.99 0.37
CA LYS A 114 -30.32 -37.70 1.61
C LYS A 114 -30.06 -36.86 2.87
N LEU A 115 -29.30 -35.77 2.77
CA LEU A 115 -29.01 -34.83 3.86
C LEU A 115 -30.07 -33.74 4.02
N LEU A 116 -31.09 -33.72 3.15
CA LEU A 116 -32.24 -32.83 3.31
C LEU A 116 -33.05 -33.21 4.54
N ARG A 117 -33.56 -32.19 5.23
CA ARG A 117 -34.50 -32.39 6.33
C ARG A 117 -35.86 -32.83 5.77
N PRO A 118 -36.71 -33.52 6.56
CA PRO A 118 -38.01 -33.99 6.08
C PRO A 118 -38.89 -32.89 5.46
N GLU A 119 -38.86 -31.68 6.03
CA GLU A 119 -39.60 -30.51 5.54
C GLU A 119 -39.00 -29.87 4.26
N GLU A 120 -37.76 -30.20 3.93
CA GLU A 120 -37.05 -29.71 2.74
C GLU A 120 -37.08 -30.72 1.59
N ALA A 121 -37.54 -31.95 1.84
CA ALA A 121 -37.50 -33.04 0.86
C ALA A 121 -38.57 -32.82 -0.24
N PRO A 122 -38.18 -32.70 -1.52
CA PRO A 122 -39.13 -32.69 -2.61
C PRO A 122 -39.61 -34.11 -2.95
N THR A 123 -40.76 -34.19 -3.61
CA THR A 123 -41.24 -35.46 -4.16
C THR A 123 -40.33 -35.96 -5.29
N ALA A 124 -40.37 -37.26 -5.60
CA ALA A 124 -39.59 -37.83 -6.70
C ALA A 124 -39.87 -37.13 -8.06
N THR A 125 -41.13 -36.76 -8.31
CA THR A 125 -41.54 -36.01 -9.50
C THR A 125 -40.91 -34.62 -9.55
N GLN A 126 -40.97 -33.86 -8.43
CA GLN A 126 -40.36 -32.53 -8.34
C GLN A 126 -38.84 -32.58 -8.50
N LEU A 127 -38.18 -33.59 -7.92
CA LEU A 127 -36.73 -33.77 -8.07
C LEU A 127 -36.33 -34.05 -9.53
N MET A 128 -37.08 -34.89 -10.25
CA MET A 128 -36.84 -35.11 -11.67
C MET A 128 -36.99 -33.82 -12.48
N GLN A 129 -38.11 -33.12 -12.28
CA GLN A 129 -38.37 -31.84 -12.94
C GLN A 129 -37.27 -30.82 -12.64
N PHE A 130 -36.77 -30.77 -11.41
CA PHE A 130 -35.67 -29.91 -11.01
C PHE A 130 -34.35 -30.27 -11.71
N VAL A 131 -33.99 -31.56 -11.78
CA VAL A 131 -32.75 -31.99 -12.46
C VAL A 131 -32.82 -31.68 -13.97
N VAL A 132 -33.99 -31.88 -14.58
CA VAL A 132 -34.22 -31.52 -15.99
C VAL A 132 -34.11 -30.01 -16.18
N LEU A 133 -34.80 -29.24 -15.33
CA LEU A 133 -34.77 -27.78 -15.33
C LEU A 133 -33.35 -27.24 -15.23
N GLN A 134 -32.51 -27.76 -14.34
CA GLN A 134 -31.12 -27.34 -14.19
C GLN A 134 -30.29 -27.55 -15.47
N ALA A 135 -30.53 -28.66 -16.18
CA ALA A 135 -29.83 -28.97 -17.41
C ALA A 135 -30.34 -28.18 -18.63
N ASP A 136 -31.64 -27.88 -18.65
CA ASP A 136 -32.27 -27.13 -19.74
C ASP A 136 -32.20 -25.61 -19.54
N THR A 137 -31.86 -25.13 -18.33
CA THR A 137 -31.65 -23.70 -18.07
C THR A 137 -30.38 -23.21 -18.80
N PRO A 138 -30.50 -22.21 -19.70
CA PRO A 138 -29.36 -21.68 -20.42
C PRO A 138 -28.29 -21.08 -19.48
N PRO A 139 -27.01 -21.06 -19.89
CA PRO A 139 -25.98 -20.32 -19.16
C PRO A 139 -26.37 -18.84 -19.00
N GLY A 140 -26.40 -18.35 -17.76
CA GLY A 140 -26.73 -16.95 -17.44
C GLY A 140 -28.16 -16.73 -16.93
N GLU A 141 -29.04 -17.72 -17.03
CA GLU A 141 -30.33 -17.70 -16.34
C GLU A 141 -30.24 -18.34 -14.96
N ASP A 142 -31.06 -17.87 -14.00
CA ASP A 142 -31.09 -18.40 -12.65
C ASP A 142 -32.08 -19.58 -12.55
N PRO A 143 -31.59 -20.83 -12.46
CA PRO A 143 -32.47 -22.00 -12.42
C PRO A 143 -33.29 -22.05 -11.13
N TRP A 144 -32.90 -21.32 -10.07
CA TRP A 144 -33.62 -21.30 -8.81
C TRP A 144 -34.88 -20.43 -8.86
N LYS A 145 -34.93 -19.42 -9.74
CA LYS A 145 -36.18 -18.66 -9.99
C LYS A 145 -37.24 -19.55 -10.64
N LYS A 146 -36.84 -20.37 -11.62
CA LYS A 146 -37.73 -21.32 -12.29
C LYS A 146 -38.11 -22.52 -11.41
N ALA A 147 -37.33 -22.82 -10.38
CA ALA A 147 -37.63 -23.90 -9.44
C ALA A 147 -38.97 -23.68 -8.71
N ALA A 148 -39.37 -22.44 -8.46
CA ALA A 148 -40.68 -22.13 -7.88
C ALA A 148 -41.85 -22.44 -8.83
N GLU A 149 -41.64 -22.31 -10.14
CA GLU A 149 -42.66 -22.54 -11.17
C GLU A 149 -43.02 -24.03 -11.31
N ILE A 150 -42.07 -24.93 -10.99
CA ILE A 150 -42.31 -26.40 -10.92
C ILE A 150 -42.92 -26.83 -9.56
N GLY A 151 -43.38 -25.88 -8.75
CA GLY A 151 -44.09 -26.15 -7.49
C GLY A 151 -43.20 -26.52 -6.31
N LEU A 152 -41.88 -26.25 -6.36
CA LEU A 152 -41.03 -26.37 -5.18
C LEU A 152 -41.30 -25.22 -4.21
N THR A 153 -41.44 -25.56 -2.93
CA THR A 153 -41.65 -24.57 -1.87
C THR A 153 -40.33 -23.87 -1.51
N PRO A 154 -40.36 -22.65 -0.91
CA PRO A 154 -39.14 -21.98 -0.48
C PRO A 154 -38.24 -22.83 0.44
N PRO A 155 -38.76 -23.57 1.44
CA PRO A 155 -37.94 -24.50 2.23
C PRO A 155 -37.27 -25.60 1.40
N GLN A 156 -37.97 -26.16 0.41
CA GLN A 156 -37.41 -27.17 -0.49
C GLN A 156 -36.30 -26.59 -1.37
N ILE A 157 -36.53 -25.41 -1.96
CA ILE A 157 -35.51 -24.71 -2.77
C ILE A 157 -34.28 -24.42 -1.91
N GLY A 158 -34.48 -23.92 -0.68
CA GLY A 158 -33.38 -23.61 0.22
C GLY A 158 -32.58 -24.84 0.65
N GLY A 159 -33.25 -25.94 1.00
CA GLY A 159 -32.57 -27.22 1.28
C GLY A 159 -31.73 -27.69 0.10
N LEU A 160 -32.31 -27.67 -1.12
CA LEU A 160 -31.63 -28.05 -2.35
C LEU A 160 -30.40 -27.16 -2.62
N GLN A 161 -30.53 -25.84 -2.51
CA GLN A 161 -29.43 -24.89 -2.70
C GLN A 161 -28.26 -25.20 -1.76
N ARG A 162 -28.56 -25.42 -0.48
CA ARG A 162 -27.55 -25.72 0.55
C ARG A 162 -26.81 -27.03 0.26
N VAL A 163 -27.53 -28.10 -0.01
CA VAL A 163 -26.97 -29.44 -0.25
C VAL A 163 -26.17 -29.48 -1.56
N VAL A 164 -26.69 -28.88 -2.63
CA VAL A 164 -26.00 -28.78 -3.93
C VAL A 164 -24.73 -27.94 -3.79
N ALA A 165 -24.78 -26.80 -3.11
CA ALA A 165 -23.61 -25.97 -2.87
C ALA A 165 -22.54 -26.74 -2.09
N LEU A 166 -22.95 -27.42 -1.01
CA LEU A 166 -22.02 -28.19 -0.19
C LEU A 166 -21.36 -29.34 -0.98
N SER A 167 -22.16 -30.08 -1.77
CA SER A 167 -21.67 -31.14 -2.65
C SER A 167 -20.64 -30.62 -3.67
N ARG A 168 -20.86 -29.43 -4.24
CA ARG A 168 -19.92 -28.79 -5.17
C ARG A 168 -18.62 -28.36 -4.49
N VAL A 169 -18.68 -27.82 -3.27
CA VAL A 169 -17.48 -27.41 -2.51
C VAL A 169 -16.59 -28.60 -2.23
N VAL A 170 -17.15 -29.70 -1.73
CA VAL A 170 -16.41 -30.93 -1.41
C VAL A 170 -16.19 -31.84 -2.63
N GLN A 171 -16.56 -31.38 -3.83
CA GLN A 171 -16.42 -32.11 -5.10
C GLN A 171 -16.99 -33.54 -5.06
N GLY A 172 -18.08 -33.73 -4.32
CA GLY A 172 -18.71 -35.03 -4.17
C GLY A 172 -17.94 -36.03 -3.31
N ASP A 173 -17.02 -35.62 -2.41
CA ASP A 173 -16.49 -36.53 -1.40
C ASP A 173 -17.60 -36.88 -0.37
N ALA A 174 -17.96 -38.17 -0.26
CA ALA A 174 -19.07 -38.62 0.57
C ALA A 174 -18.82 -38.44 2.08
N ALA A 175 -17.57 -38.59 2.54
CA ALA A 175 -17.23 -38.45 3.95
C ALA A 175 -17.23 -36.97 4.35
N LEU A 176 -16.62 -36.11 3.54
CA LEU A 176 -16.62 -34.67 3.76
C LEU A 176 -18.01 -34.07 3.68
N LEU A 177 -18.83 -34.52 2.73
CA LEU A 177 -20.22 -34.05 2.57
C LEU A 177 -21.05 -34.32 3.84
N ARG A 178 -20.93 -35.52 4.42
CA ARG A 178 -21.62 -35.90 5.65
C ARG A 178 -21.14 -35.09 6.85
N GLU A 179 -19.81 -35.01 7.04
CA GLU A 179 -19.22 -34.26 8.16
C GLU A 179 -19.50 -32.77 8.07
N ALA A 180 -19.42 -32.17 6.88
CA ALA A 180 -19.70 -30.75 6.69
C ALA A 180 -21.17 -30.42 6.94
N SER A 181 -22.10 -31.27 6.47
CA SER A 181 -23.54 -31.06 6.68
C SER A 181 -23.92 -31.07 8.16
N GLY A 182 -23.26 -31.89 8.98
CA GLY A 182 -23.47 -31.95 10.43
C GLY A 182 -22.79 -30.83 11.23
N ARG A 183 -21.87 -30.09 10.60
CA ARG A 183 -21.02 -29.07 11.25
C ARG A 183 -21.27 -27.66 10.71
N LEU A 184 -22.36 -27.47 9.97
CA LEU A 184 -22.72 -26.15 9.48
C LEU A 184 -22.90 -25.17 10.66
N PRO A 185 -22.36 -23.95 10.56
CA PRO A 185 -22.45 -22.94 11.60
C PRO A 185 -23.91 -22.59 11.93
N SER A 186 -24.23 -22.48 13.23
CA SER A 186 -25.47 -21.86 13.66
C SER A 186 -25.34 -20.35 13.54
N LEU A 187 -26.14 -19.73 12.66
CA LEU A 187 -26.12 -18.29 12.41
C LEU A 187 -27.34 -17.66 13.10
N SER A 188 -27.15 -16.52 13.78
CA SER A 188 -28.26 -15.83 14.47
C SER A 188 -29.34 -15.32 13.50
N VAL A 189 -28.96 -15.18 12.23
CA VAL A 189 -29.81 -14.78 11.10
C VAL A 189 -29.97 -15.96 10.14
N ALA A 190 -30.05 -17.18 10.65
CA ALA A 190 -30.50 -18.34 9.88
C ALA A 190 -32.00 -18.20 9.56
N ASP A 191 -32.34 -17.13 8.84
CA ASP A 191 -33.61 -17.00 8.15
C ASP A 191 -33.69 -18.15 7.15
N PRO A 192 -34.79 -18.93 7.13
CA PRO A 192 -35.04 -19.98 6.14
C PRO A 192 -34.81 -19.52 4.69
N ASN A 193 -34.82 -18.21 4.44
CA ASN A 193 -34.62 -17.60 3.14
C ASN A 193 -33.15 -17.37 2.74
N LEU A 194 -32.16 -17.65 3.60
CA LEU A 194 -30.72 -17.52 3.29
C LEU A 194 -29.98 -18.88 3.28
N PRO A 195 -30.32 -19.78 2.36
CA PRO A 195 -29.92 -21.19 2.42
C PRO A 195 -28.44 -21.46 2.16
N LEU A 196 -27.80 -20.58 1.40
CA LEU A 196 -26.38 -20.63 1.08
C LEU A 196 -25.51 -20.14 2.25
N LEU A 197 -26.07 -19.28 3.11
CA LEU A 197 -25.31 -18.58 4.13
C LEU A 197 -24.56 -19.49 5.12
N PRO A 198 -25.13 -20.61 5.64
CA PRO A 198 -24.38 -21.50 6.54
C PRO A 198 -23.15 -22.11 5.87
N VAL A 199 -23.25 -22.51 4.60
CA VAL A 199 -22.12 -23.08 3.84
C VAL A 199 -21.09 -22.00 3.56
N ALA A 200 -21.54 -20.81 3.14
CA ALA A 200 -20.67 -19.67 2.87
C ALA A 200 -19.94 -19.20 4.14
N ALA A 201 -20.60 -19.27 5.30
CA ALA A 201 -20.09 -18.87 6.61
C ALA A 201 -18.91 -19.72 7.09
N MET A 202 -18.70 -20.92 6.54
CA MET A 202 -17.60 -21.79 6.97
C MET A 202 -16.25 -21.12 6.72
N GLU A 203 -15.45 -21.01 7.78
CA GLU A 203 -14.07 -20.53 7.72
C GLU A 203 -13.09 -21.69 7.52
N ARG A 204 -11.81 -21.38 7.27
CA ARG A 204 -10.75 -22.38 7.14
C ARG A 204 -10.74 -23.35 8.33
N ASP A 205 -10.90 -22.84 9.55
CA ASP A 205 -10.86 -23.67 10.75
C ASP A 205 -12.12 -24.55 10.88
N ASP A 206 -13.26 -24.13 10.32
CA ASP A 206 -14.46 -24.98 10.19
C ASP A 206 -14.18 -26.15 9.24
N TRP A 207 -13.59 -25.86 8.07
CA TRP A 207 -13.20 -26.88 7.08
C TRP A 207 -12.13 -27.82 7.60
N GLN A 208 -11.15 -27.31 8.36
CA GLN A 208 -10.12 -28.16 8.97
C GLN A 208 -10.72 -29.15 9.97
N ARG A 209 -11.73 -28.74 10.75
CA ARG A 209 -12.46 -29.66 11.65
C ARG A 209 -13.24 -30.73 10.89
N VAL A 210 -13.89 -30.36 9.78
CA VAL A 210 -14.58 -31.30 8.89
C VAL A 210 -13.58 -32.32 8.32
N LEU A 211 -12.46 -31.83 7.79
CA LEU A 211 -11.40 -32.65 7.22
C LEU A 211 -10.82 -33.63 8.24
N LYS A 212 -10.52 -33.17 9.46
CA LYS A 212 -10.00 -34.02 10.54
C LYS A 212 -11.00 -35.09 10.97
N ALA A 213 -12.29 -34.77 10.98
CA ALA A 213 -13.33 -35.74 11.32
C ALA A 213 -13.50 -36.80 10.22
N ALA A 214 -13.48 -36.39 8.95
CA ALA A 214 -13.60 -37.30 7.81
C ALA A 214 -12.34 -38.17 7.61
N ARG A 215 -11.15 -37.60 7.85
CA ARG A 215 -9.84 -38.22 7.62
C ARG A 215 -8.90 -37.97 8.81
N PRO A 216 -9.10 -38.69 9.94
CA PRO A 216 -8.34 -38.45 11.17
C PRO A 216 -6.85 -38.82 11.05
N SER A 217 -6.49 -39.69 10.11
CA SER A 217 -5.12 -40.19 9.89
C SER A 217 -4.24 -39.23 9.08
N ASP A 218 -4.81 -38.22 8.42
CA ASP A 218 -4.04 -37.29 7.58
C ASP A 218 -3.22 -36.31 8.44
N PRO A 219 -2.01 -35.92 7.97
CA PRO A 219 -1.15 -34.99 8.68
C PRO A 219 -1.74 -33.56 8.68
N ASP A 220 -1.61 -32.86 9.80
CA ASP A 220 -2.28 -31.56 10.02
C ASP A 220 -1.90 -30.50 8.98
N GLU A 221 -0.66 -30.50 8.47
CA GLU A 221 -0.21 -29.57 7.43
C GLU A 221 -0.98 -29.74 6.11
N ALA A 222 -1.24 -30.99 5.69
CA ALA A 222 -2.04 -31.28 4.50
C ALA A 222 -3.49 -30.82 4.69
N LEU A 223 -4.05 -31.04 5.89
CA LEU A 223 -5.40 -30.60 6.23
C LEU A 223 -5.56 -29.08 6.20
N ILE A 224 -4.55 -28.33 6.64
CA ILE A 224 -4.57 -26.85 6.61
C ILE A 224 -4.59 -26.35 5.15
N SER A 225 -3.77 -26.95 4.28
CA SER A 225 -3.72 -26.58 2.86
C SER A 225 -5.05 -26.86 2.16
N GLU A 226 -5.61 -28.05 2.38
CA GLU A 226 -6.90 -28.43 1.78
C GLU A 226 -8.08 -27.63 2.35
N ALA A 227 -8.07 -27.29 3.64
CA ALA A 227 -9.07 -26.42 4.24
C ALA A 227 -9.09 -25.03 3.58
N ARG A 228 -7.92 -24.48 3.24
CA ARG A 228 -7.80 -23.21 2.49
C ARG A 228 -8.43 -23.36 1.11
N GLU A 229 -8.20 -24.47 0.43
CA GLU A 229 -8.76 -24.74 -0.89
C GLU A 229 -10.29 -24.91 -0.85
N LEU A 230 -10.84 -25.63 0.12
CA LEU A 230 -12.30 -25.72 0.33
C LEU A 230 -12.92 -24.36 0.62
N THR A 231 -12.23 -23.53 1.42
CA THR A 231 -12.66 -22.14 1.68
C THR A 231 -12.67 -21.31 0.39
N ARG A 232 -11.62 -21.43 -0.43
CA ARG A 232 -11.52 -20.75 -1.73
C ARG A 232 -12.63 -21.17 -2.69
N ARG A 233 -12.94 -22.46 -2.76
CA ARG A 233 -14.05 -22.97 -3.59
C ARG A 233 -15.42 -22.48 -3.11
N ALA A 234 -15.67 -22.51 -1.80
CA ALA A 234 -16.89 -21.94 -1.23
C ALA A 234 -17.01 -20.44 -1.58
N ALA A 235 -15.91 -19.70 -1.46
CA ALA A 235 -15.85 -18.29 -1.85
C ALA A 235 -16.09 -18.08 -3.36
N GLY A 236 -15.59 -18.96 -4.23
CA GLY A 236 -15.80 -18.88 -5.67
C GLY A 236 -17.23 -19.22 -6.11
N LEU A 237 -17.84 -20.23 -5.48
CA LEU A 237 -19.19 -20.67 -5.81
C LEU A 237 -20.28 -19.73 -5.28
N MET A 238 -19.99 -19.01 -4.19
CA MET A 238 -20.97 -18.26 -3.41
C MET A 238 -20.38 -16.91 -2.97
N ALA A 239 -19.83 -16.15 -3.92
CA ALA A 239 -19.01 -14.97 -3.63
C ALA A 239 -19.73 -13.90 -2.78
N SER A 240 -20.97 -13.56 -3.14
CA SER A 240 -21.78 -12.58 -2.41
C SER A 240 -22.09 -13.07 -0.99
N ASP A 241 -22.62 -14.29 -0.86
CA ASP A 241 -22.90 -14.90 0.44
C ASP A 241 -21.63 -15.03 1.29
N PHE A 242 -20.49 -15.36 0.70
CA PHE A 242 -19.23 -15.53 1.41
C PHE A 242 -18.79 -14.23 2.09
N LEU A 243 -18.81 -13.10 1.39
CA LEU A 243 -18.45 -11.80 1.97
C LEU A 243 -19.52 -11.31 2.97
N MET A 244 -20.80 -11.55 2.69
CA MET A 244 -21.87 -11.10 3.58
C MET A 244 -22.04 -11.95 4.84
N ALA A 245 -21.76 -13.26 4.78
CA ALA A 245 -21.95 -14.21 5.87
C ALA A 245 -21.22 -13.83 7.15
N ARG A 246 -20.06 -13.16 7.05
CA ARG A 246 -19.27 -12.78 8.22
C ARG A 246 -19.98 -11.72 9.09
N SER A 247 -20.96 -11.00 8.54
CA SER A 247 -21.84 -10.09 9.31
C SER A 247 -22.87 -10.78 10.17
N THR A 248 -23.13 -12.06 9.91
CA THR A 248 -24.13 -12.85 10.64
C THR A 248 -23.54 -13.55 11.86
N ARG A 249 -22.24 -13.34 12.10
CA ARG A 249 -21.53 -13.71 13.33
C ARG A 249 -20.97 -12.43 13.98
N PRO A 250 -21.83 -11.55 14.52
CA PRO A 250 -21.33 -10.40 15.26
C PRO A 250 -20.43 -10.89 16.40
N PRO A 251 -19.33 -10.17 16.71
CA PRO A 251 -18.45 -10.55 17.80
C PRO A 251 -19.25 -10.68 19.11
N GLN A 252 -18.95 -11.71 19.90
CA GLN A 252 -19.66 -11.95 21.17
C GLN A 252 -19.60 -10.68 22.04
N PRO A 253 -20.74 -10.21 22.60
CA PRO A 253 -20.79 -8.95 23.34
C PRO A 253 -19.74 -8.85 24.46
N ASP A 254 -19.49 -9.95 25.17
CA ASP A 254 -18.51 -10.00 26.26
C ASP A 254 -17.08 -9.84 25.75
N VAL A 255 -16.73 -10.54 24.66
CA VAL A 255 -15.41 -10.46 24.00
C VAL A 255 -15.20 -9.08 23.38
N LEU A 256 -16.21 -8.55 22.70
CA LEU A 256 -16.15 -7.20 22.12
C LEU A 256 -15.99 -6.14 23.21
N GLY A 257 -16.79 -6.25 24.28
CA GLY A 257 -16.71 -5.37 25.44
C GLY A 257 -15.33 -5.42 26.10
N GLU A 258 -14.75 -6.62 26.22
CA GLU A 258 -13.39 -6.81 26.73
C GLU A 258 -12.34 -6.19 25.81
N ASN A 259 -12.41 -6.42 24.50
CA ASN A 259 -11.49 -5.83 23.54
C ASN A 259 -11.53 -4.30 23.59
N VAL A 260 -12.72 -3.71 23.67
CA VAL A 260 -12.88 -2.26 23.82
C VAL A 260 -12.32 -1.78 25.17
N ARG A 261 -12.54 -2.51 26.27
CA ARG A 261 -11.94 -2.21 27.58
C ARG A 261 -10.41 -2.21 27.52
N GLN A 262 -9.80 -3.24 26.94
CA GLN A 262 -8.35 -3.34 26.81
C GLN A 262 -7.78 -2.16 26.02
N LEU A 263 -8.47 -1.72 24.96
CA LEU A 263 -8.03 -0.57 24.16
C LEU A 263 -8.00 0.74 24.95
N THR A 264 -8.82 0.91 26.00
CA THR A 264 -8.77 2.11 26.87
C THR A 264 -7.48 2.26 27.65
N LYS A 265 -6.70 1.17 27.83
CA LYS A 265 -5.40 1.20 28.53
C LYS A 265 -4.30 1.90 27.73
N VAL A 266 -4.51 2.13 26.43
CA VAL A 266 -3.59 2.91 25.58
C VAL A 266 -3.86 4.39 25.85
N GLN A 267 -3.24 4.97 26.88
CA GLN A 267 -3.41 6.38 27.22
C GLN A 267 -2.73 7.29 26.18
N GLU A 268 -3.36 7.50 25.01
CA GLU A 268 -3.12 8.63 24.09
C GLU A 268 -4.12 8.68 22.89
N LEU A 269 -5.29 8.04 22.95
CA LEU A 269 -6.19 7.85 21.78
C LEU A 269 -7.09 9.04 21.43
N LYS A 270 -6.53 10.25 21.33
CA LYS A 270 -7.22 11.43 20.78
C LYS A 270 -6.89 11.76 19.30
N PRO A 271 -6.62 10.78 18.43
CA PRO A 271 -6.93 10.99 17.01
C PRO A 271 -7.94 9.97 16.44
N LEU A 272 -8.74 10.41 15.47
CA LEU A 272 -9.79 9.66 14.79
C LEU A 272 -9.27 8.49 13.91
N ASP A 273 -7.95 8.30 13.80
CA ASP A 273 -7.29 7.42 12.83
C ASP A 273 -6.45 6.29 13.46
N ILE A 274 -6.63 6.01 14.75
CA ILE A 274 -5.78 5.05 15.47
C ILE A 274 -5.80 3.64 14.86
N LEU A 275 -6.94 3.18 14.35
CA LEU A 275 -7.05 1.84 13.75
C LEU A 275 -6.45 1.79 12.35
N ARG A 276 -5.93 2.91 11.83
CA ARG A 276 -5.15 2.96 10.58
C ARG A 276 -3.66 2.75 10.81
N LYS A 277 -3.17 2.84 12.05
CA LYS A 277 -1.75 2.65 12.40
C LYS A 277 -1.41 1.19 12.73
N SER A 278 -0.12 0.85 12.70
CA SER A 278 0.35 -0.41 13.28
C SER A 278 0.30 -0.32 14.80
N PHE A 279 0.06 -1.44 15.48
CA PHE A 279 0.15 -1.50 16.93
C PHE A 279 1.55 -1.10 17.42
N ASP A 280 2.59 -1.44 16.66
CA ASP A 280 3.98 -1.14 17.03
C ASP A 280 4.33 0.35 16.88
N ASP A 281 3.49 1.14 16.21
CA ASP A 281 3.62 2.60 16.13
C ASP A 281 2.99 3.30 17.35
N LEU A 282 2.29 2.56 18.22
CA LEU A 282 1.66 3.11 19.42
C LEU A 282 2.68 3.15 20.57
N ASN A 283 2.71 4.28 21.31
CA ASN A 283 3.53 4.42 22.50
C ASN A 283 3.01 3.50 23.63
N THR A 284 3.57 2.30 23.70
CA THR A 284 3.17 1.24 24.65
C THR A 284 4.32 0.86 25.60
N ASP A 285 5.40 1.63 25.63
CA ASP A 285 6.63 1.32 26.35
C ASP A 285 6.47 1.35 27.87
N ALA A 286 5.47 2.08 28.36
CA ALA A 286 5.12 2.15 29.78
C ALA A 286 4.17 1.01 30.24
N MET A 287 3.71 0.13 29.33
CA MET A 287 2.74 -0.93 29.66
C MET A 287 3.43 -2.21 30.15
N PRO A 288 2.91 -2.89 31.20
CA PRO A 288 3.36 -4.22 31.58
C PRO A 288 3.25 -5.21 30.41
N THR A 289 4.20 -6.14 30.26
CA THR A 289 4.26 -7.06 29.12
C THR A 289 2.97 -7.88 28.91
N GLY A 290 2.37 -8.39 29.99
CA GLY A 290 1.12 -9.15 29.91
C GLY A 290 -0.09 -8.31 29.48
N ASP A 291 -0.13 -7.03 29.88
CA ASP A 291 -1.13 -6.09 29.38
C ASP A 291 -0.86 -5.74 27.91
N ARG A 292 0.40 -5.57 27.52
CA ARG A 292 0.79 -5.25 26.13
C ARG A 292 0.34 -6.33 25.14
N GLU A 293 0.49 -7.61 25.46
CA GLU A 293 0.03 -8.70 24.59
C GLU A 293 -1.49 -8.77 24.49
N SER A 294 -2.20 -8.62 25.63
CA SER A 294 -3.66 -8.60 25.67
C SER A 294 -4.24 -7.44 24.85
N VAL A 295 -3.64 -6.26 24.99
CA VAL A 295 -4.04 -5.04 24.26
C VAL A 295 -3.69 -5.16 22.79
N ARG A 296 -2.55 -5.77 22.43
CA ARG A 296 -2.19 -6.06 21.03
C ARG A 296 -3.22 -6.99 20.38
N GLY A 297 -3.65 -8.04 21.07
CA GLY A 297 -4.72 -8.93 20.60
C GLY A 297 -6.03 -8.19 20.37
N ALA A 298 -6.49 -7.45 21.38
CA ALA A 298 -7.71 -6.65 21.31
C ALA A 298 -7.67 -5.60 20.18
N PHE A 299 -6.54 -4.90 20.02
CA PHE A 299 -6.33 -3.92 18.96
C PHE A 299 -6.44 -4.56 17.58
N ARG A 300 -5.76 -5.69 17.36
CA ARG A 300 -5.80 -6.43 16.09
C ARG A 300 -7.23 -6.87 15.76
N ASP A 301 -7.96 -7.38 16.74
CA ASP A 301 -9.32 -7.89 16.53
C ASP A 301 -10.31 -6.76 16.20
N LEU A 302 -10.22 -5.63 16.91
CA LEU A 302 -11.02 -4.42 16.62
C LEU A 302 -10.64 -3.79 15.27
N GLN A 303 -9.36 -3.77 14.93
CA GLN A 303 -8.86 -3.26 13.67
C GLN A 303 -9.36 -4.13 12.50
N ARG A 304 -9.26 -5.46 12.60
CA ARG A 304 -9.79 -6.39 11.60
C ARG A 304 -11.30 -6.22 11.42
N LEU A 305 -12.04 -6.06 12.52
CA LEU A 305 -13.48 -5.82 12.47
C LEU A 305 -13.81 -4.50 11.76
N ALA A 306 -13.16 -3.39 12.14
CA ALA A 306 -13.40 -2.08 11.55
C ALA A 306 -13.06 -2.04 10.06
N ARG A 307 -11.96 -2.70 9.67
CA ARG A 307 -11.50 -2.78 8.27
C ARG A 307 -12.39 -3.66 7.40
N TYR A 308 -12.91 -4.75 7.96
CA TYR A 308 -13.88 -5.58 7.25
C TYR A 308 -15.20 -4.84 7.00
N TYR A 309 -15.58 -3.87 7.83
CA TYR A 309 -16.81 -3.08 7.67
C TYR A 309 -16.54 -1.59 7.38
N PRO A 310 -15.90 -1.25 6.24
CA PRO A 310 -15.39 0.10 6.00
C PRO A 310 -16.51 1.17 5.94
N GLY A 311 -17.73 0.78 5.54
CA GLY A 311 -18.87 1.69 5.45
C GLY A 311 -19.58 1.95 6.78
N LEU A 312 -19.39 1.11 7.81
CA LEU A 312 -20.10 1.20 9.08
C LEU A 312 -19.52 2.23 10.06
N GLN A 313 -18.37 2.83 9.72
CA GLN A 313 -17.70 3.85 10.54
C GLN A 313 -17.42 3.37 11.98
N LEU A 314 -17.04 2.11 12.15
CA LEU A 314 -16.80 1.51 13.47
C LEU A 314 -15.65 2.20 14.21
N GLU A 315 -14.66 2.71 13.48
CA GLU A 315 -13.55 3.50 14.05
C GLU A 315 -14.07 4.68 14.89
N SER A 316 -15.04 5.46 14.38
CA SER A 316 -15.63 6.57 15.13
C SER A 316 -16.37 6.13 16.41
N VAL A 317 -16.91 4.91 16.43
CA VAL A 317 -17.59 4.36 17.61
C VAL A 317 -16.57 3.88 18.64
N ILE A 318 -15.42 3.41 18.19
CA ILE A 318 -14.33 2.94 19.06
C ILE A 318 -13.64 4.14 19.72
N THR A 319 -13.40 5.22 18.97
CA THR A 319 -12.65 6.39 19.44
C THR A 319 -13.48 7.46 20.16
N ARG A 320 -14.82 7.44 20.08
CA ARG A 320 -15.67 8.41 20.80
C ARG A 320 -15.58 8.27 22.32
N ASP A 321 -15.98 9.29 23.05
CA ASP A 321 -16.17 9.20 24.50
C ASP A 321 -17.38 8.31 24.85
N GLY A 322 -17.29 7.55 25.95
CA GLY A 322 -18.37 6.67 26.42
C GLY A 322 -17.86 5.39 27.08
N SER A 323 -18.77 4.65 27.73
CA SER A 323 -18.40 3.39 28.39
C SER A 323 -18.06 2.30 27.36
N PRO A 324 -17.16 1.36 27.68
CA PRO A 324 -16.86 0.23 26.80
C PRO A 324 -18.09 -0.60 26.44
N ALA A 325 -19.07 -0.71 27.35
CA ALA A 325 -20.33 -1.41 27.11
C ALA A 325 -21.18 -0.69 26.04
N ASP A 326 -21.32 0.63 26.13
CA ASP A 326 -22.10 1.41 25.14
C ASP A 326 -21.45 1.40 23.77
N LYS A 327 -20.12 1.41 23.71
CA LYS A 327 -19.36 1.27 22.46
C LYS A 327 -19.58 -0.11 21.85
N ALA A 328 -19.45 -1.17 22.64
CA ALA A 328 -19.69 -2.54 22.17
C ALA A 328 -21.14 -2.73 21.68
N ALA A 329 -22.12 -2.19 22.40
CA ALA A 329 -23.52 -2.24 21.98
C ALA A 329 -23.76 -1.54 20.63
N GLU A 330 -23.20 -0.34 20.43
CA GLU A 330 -23.34 0.39 19.17
C GLU A 330 -22.60 -0.29 18.00
N ILE A 331 -21.41 -0.86 18.24
CA ILE A 331 -20.70 -1.67 17.23
C ILE A 331 -21.56 -2.87 16.83
N SER A 332 -22.08 -3.62 17.81
CA SER A 332 -22.96 -4.77 17.56
C SER A 332 -24.23 -4.38 16.81
N ARG A 333 -24.85 -3.24 17.15
CA ARG A 333 -26.01 -2.68 16.43
C ARG A 333 -25.67 -2.44 14.97
N ARG A 334 -24.57 -1.73 14.68
CA ARG A 334 -24.16 -1.38 13.30
C ARG A 334 -23.82 -2.62 12.48
N VAL A 335 -23.08 -3.58 13.04
CA VAL A 335 -22.78 -4.85 12.36
C VAL A 335 -24.07 -5.62 12.04
N SER A 336 -25.05 -5.60 12.96
CA SER A 336 -26.35 -6.25 12.78
C SER A 336 -27.22 -5.59 11.69
N LEU A 337 -26.93 -4.34 11.27
CA LEU A 337 -27.61 -3.72 10.14
C LEU A 337 -27.33 -4.49 8.83
N VAL A 338 -26.10 -4.95 8.63
CA VAL A 338 -25.71 -5.68 7.42
C VAL A 338 -26.46 -7.01 7.35
N SER A 339 -26.52 -7.74 8.46
CA SER A 339 -27.23 -9.01 8.53
C SER A 339 -28.75 -8.83 8.38
N LYS A 340 -29.32 -7.74 8.91
CA LYS A 340 -30.73 -7.37 8.70
C LYS A 340 -31.03 -7.07 7.23
N VAL A 341 -30.19 -6.29 6.54
CA VAL A 341 -30.35 -6.02 5.11
C VAL A 341 -30.26 -7.30 4.29
N LEU A 342 -29.35 -8.21 4.64
CA LEU A 342 -29.24 -9.51 3.98
C LEU A 342 -30.52 -10.35 4.15
N ALA A 343 -31.09 -10.42 5.36
CA ALA A 343 -32.34 -11.13 5.63
C ALA A 343 -33.53 -10.55 4.87
N LEU A 344 -33.60 -9.23 4.74
CA LEU A 344 -34.64 -8.55 3.96
C LEU A 344 -34.51 -8.78 2.45
N ASN A 345 -33.31 -9.13 1.96
CA ASN A 345 -32.97 -9.25 0.55
C ASN A 345 -32.31 -10.60 0.23
N PRO A 346 -32.99 -11.74 0.46
CA PRO A 346 -32.38 -13.07 0.37
C PRO A 346 -31.91 -13.48 -1.03
N THR A 347 -32.42 -12.82 -2.07
CA THR A 347 -32.09 -13.10 -3.48
C THR A 347 -31.18 -12.04 -4.10
N ALA A 348 -30.72 -11.05 -3.33
CA ALA A 348 -29.90 -9.97 -3.86
C ALA A 348 -28.42 -10.38 -3.97
N ASP A 349 -27.87 -10.24 -5.17
CA ASP A 349 -26.43 -10.42 -5.41
C ASP A 349 -25.67 -9.10 -5.25
N PHE A 350 -25.31 -8.78 -4.01
CA PHE A 350 -24.64 -7.52 -3.66
C PHE A 350 -23.30 -7.26 -4.38
N LEU A 351 -22.65 -8.27 -4.97
CA LEU A 351 -21.42 -8.04 -5.74
C LEU A 351 -21.72 -7.66 -7.20
N ASN A 352 -22.92 -7.94 -7.69
CA ASN A 352 -23.35 -7.62 -9.06
C ASN A 352 -24.45 -6.55 -9.14
N LEU A 353 -24.97 -6.06 -8.01
CA LEU A 353 -25.93 -4.95 -7.98
C LEU A 353 -25.38 -3.68 -8.65
N GLU A 354 -26.24 -3.01 -9.42
CA GLU A 354 -26.02 -1.65 -9.88
C GLU A 354 -26.35 -0.63 -8.79
N TYR A 355 -25.31 -0.08 -8.15
CA TYR A 355 -25.47 0.87 -7.04
C TYR A 355 -25.68 2.35 -7.45
N LEU A 356 -25.92 2.61 -8.74
CA LEU A 356 -26.18 3.95 -9.22
C LEU A 356 -27.49 4.51 -8.66
N PRO A 357 -27.59 5.83 -8.43
CA PRO A 357 -28.85 6.46 -8.06
C PRO A 357 -29.94 6.11 -9.08
N ASP A 358 -31.15 5.85 -8.59
CA ASP A 358 -32.33 5.51 -9.39
C ASP A 358 -32.29 4.17 -10.15
N SER A 359 -31.25 3.33 -10.01
CA SER A 359 -31.20 2.00 -10.63
C SER A 359 -32.35 1.10 -10.17
N ALA A 360 -32.76 0.16 -11.03
CA ALA A 360 -33.80 -0.82 -10.68
C ALA A 360 -33.35 -1.70 -9.49
N ASP A 361 -32.10 -2.11 -9.50
CA ASP A 361 -31.45 -2.90 -8.45
C ASP A 361 -31.50 -2.22 -7.09
N LEU A 362 -31.09 -0.95 -7.01
CA LEU A 362 -31.09 -0.21 -5.75
C LEU A 362 -32.50 0.05 -5.23
N LYS A 363 -33.46 0.29 -6.14
CA LYS A 363 -34.89 0.46 -5.79
C LYS A 363 -35.54 -0.83 -5.31
N ALA A 364 -35.06 -1.99 -5.77
CA ALA A 364 -35.57 -3.29 -5.38
C ALA A 364 -35.11 -3.72 -3.97
N LEU A 365 -34.05 -3.10 -3.44
CA LEU A 365 -33.56 -3.40 -2.09
C LEU A 365 -34.55 -2.94 -1.01
N LYS A 366 -34.84 -3.86 -0.08
CA LYS A 366 -35.69 -3.64 1.08
C LYS A 366 -34.87 -3.21 2.29
N PHE A 367 -35.36 -2.20 2.99
CA PHE A 367 -34.74 -1.64 4.19
C PHE A 367 -35.74 -1.48 5.34
N ASP A 368 -36.74 -2.37 5.41
CA ASP A 368 -37.81 -2.31 6.39
C ASP A 368 -37.28 -2.20 7.83
N GLY A 369 -37.68 -1.12 8.51
CA GLY A 369 -37.22 -0.80 9.86
C GLY A 369 -35.72 -0.44 9.97
N ILE A 370 -35.12 0.12 8.92
CA ILE A 370 -33.76 0.68 8.93
C ILE A 370 -33.84 2.15 8.50
N GLU A 371 -33.31 3.05 9.34
CA GLU A 371 -33.28 4.49 9.05
C GLU A 371 -32.40 4.81 7.83
N GLN A 372 -32.71 5.88 7.09
CA GLN A 372 -31.98 6.24 5.88
C GLN A 372 -30.47 6.49 6.12
N SER A 373 -30.12 7.05 7.28
CA SER A 373 -28.74 7.22 7.73
C SER A 373 -28.01 5.87 7.85
N ASP A 374 -28.65 4.86 8.44
CA ASP A 374 -28.15 3.50 8.60
C ASP A 374 -28.09 2.72 7.27
N GLN A 375 -29.06 2.94 6.38
CA GLN A 375 -29.04 2.37 5.03
C GLN A 375 -27.75 2.76 4.29
N SER A 376 -27.34 4.03 4.43
CA SER A 376 -26.09 4.52 3.81
C SER A 376 -24.84 3.82 4.35
N LEU A 377 -24.80 3.45 5.63
CA LEU A 377 -23.68 2.71 6.23
C LEU A 377 -23.54 1.30 5.62
N VAL A 378 -24.68 0.60 5.46
CA VAL A 378 -24.69 -0.73 4.85
C VAL A 378 -24.33 -0.64 3.37
N LEU A 379 -24.92 0.29 2.61
CA LEU A 379 -24.63 0.47 1.19
C LEU A 379 -23.16 0.81 0.92
N ARG A 380 -22.52 1.65 1.76
CA ARG A 380 -21.08 1.91 1.64
C ARG A 380 -20.24 0.67 1.85
N THR A 381 -20.63 -0.19 2.79
CA THR A 381 -19.95 -1.45 3.07
C THR A 381 -20.08 -2.42 1.89
N THR A 382 -21.29 -2.61 1.36
CA THR A 382 -21.51 -3.53 0.23
C THR A 382 -20.84 -3.04 -1.06
N LYS A 383 -20.85 -1.72 -1.32
CA LYS A 383 -20.04 -1.10 -2.39
C LYS A 383 -18.54 -1.39 -2.21
N ALA A 384 -18.02 -1.36 -0.99
CA ALA A 384 -16.62 -1.68 -0.74
C ALA A 384 -16.30 -3.16 -1.04
N TYR A 385 -17.22 -4.07 -0.72
CA TYR A 385 -17.07 -5.48 -1.06
C TYR A 385 -17.06 -5.67 -2.57
N GLN A 386 -17.99 -5.04 -3.29
CA GLN A 386 -18.02 -5.09 -4.75
C GLN A 386 -16.69 -4.58 -5.35
N ARG A 387 -16.22 -3.38 -4.96
CA ARG A 387 -14.97 -2.82 -5.48
C ARG A 387 -13.76 -3.70 -5.20
N THR A 388 -13.64 -4.19 -3.97
CA THR A 388 -12.49 -5.01 -3.56
C THR A 388 -12.54 -6.37 -4.26
N TYR A 389 -13.72 -6.97 -4.41
CA TYR A 389 -13.92 -8.21 -5.16
C TYR A 389 -13.50 -8.07 -6.63
N ARG A 390 -13.86 -6.97 -7.30
CA ARG A 390 -13.48 -6.72 -8.70
C ARG A 390 -11.97 -6.67 -8.90
N VAL A 391 -11.23 -6.09 -7.94
CA VAL A 391 -9.77 -5.99 -7.97
C VAL A 391 -9.10 -7.31 -7.56
N ALA A 392 -9.67 -8.01 -6.57
CA ALA A 392 -9.09 -9.24 -6.02
C ALA A 392 -9.24 -10.44 -6.96
N GLY A 393 -10.33 -10.49 -7.75
CA GLY A 393 -10.69 -11.58 -8.65
C GLY A 393 -11.42 -12.74 -7.97
N ASP A 394 -11.33 -12.89 -6.64
CA ASP A 394 -12.06 -13.88 -5.87
C ASP A 394 -12.46 -13.36 -4.47
N ALA A 395 -13.50 -13.96 -3.89
CA ALA A 395 -14.08 -13.48 -2.63
C ALA A 395 -13.25 -13.82 -1.38
N LEU A 396 -12.40 -14.85 -1.42
CA LEU A 396 -11.50 -15.16 -0.30
C LEU A 396 -10.41 -14.09 -0.23
N ARG A 397 -9.77 -13.78 -1.36
CA ARG A 397 -8.77 -12.73 -1.44
C ARG A 397 -9.37 -11.36 -1.18
N ALA A 398 -10.58 -11.08 -1.65
CA ALA A 398 -11.28 -9.84 -1.32
C ALA A 398 -11.47 -9.68 0.19
N LYS A 399 -11.86 -10.75 0.91
CA LYS A 399 -11.93 -10.76 2.37
C LYS A 399 -10.57 -10.48 3.00
N GLU A 400 -9.50 -11.15 2.55
CA GLU A 400 -8.15 -10.95 3.08
C GLU A 400 -7.68 -9.50 2.90
N LEU A 401 -7.95 -8.89 1.73
CA LEU A 401 -7.65 -7.49 1.44
C LEU A 401 -8.46 -6.52 2.33
N LEU A 402 -9.77 -6.75 2.48
CA LEU A 402 -10.62 -5.96 3.37
C LEU A 402 -10.10 -6.01 4.81
N GLU A 403 -9.75 -7.18 5.32
CA GLU A 403 -9.19 -7.34 6.68
C GLU A 403 -7.82 -6.67 6.84
N ALA A 404 -7.02 -6.61 5.76
CA ALA A 404 -5.78 -5.86 5.70
C ALA A 404 -5.98 -4.34 5.59
N GLY A 405 -7.20 -3.86 5.35
CA GLY A 405 -7.56 -2.45 5.25
C GLY A 405 -7.58 -1.89 3.82
N PHE A 406 -7.60 -2.76 2.81
CA PHE A 406 -7.72 -2.40 1.40
C PHE A 406 -9.16 -2.58 0.92
N ASP A 407 -9.87 -1.47 0.71
CA ASP A 407 -11.29 -1.43 0.33
C ASP A 407 -11.55 -0.83 -1.06
N SER A 408 -10.48 -0.56 -1.81
CA SER A 408 -10.50 0.06 -3.14
C SER A 408 -9.20 -0.16 -3.92
N ALA A 409 -9.30 -0.10 -5.25
CA ALA A 409 -8.15 -0.13 -6.15
C ALA A 409 -7.16 1.00 -5.83
N THR A 410 -7.65 2.21 -5.55
CA THR A 410 -6.83 3.37 -5.22
C THR A 410 -6.03 3.18 -3.93
N ALA A 411 -6.63 2.58 -2.89
CA ALA A 411 -5.91 2.28 -1.65
C ALA A 411 -4.73 1.32 -1.88
N ILE A 412 -4.88 0.37 -2.80
CA ILE A 412 -3.82 -0.58 -3.18
C ILE A 412 -2.77 0.10 -4.08
N ALA A 413 -3.21 0.75 -5.15
CA ALA A 413 -2.34 1.35 -6.17
C ALA A 413 -1.50 2.53 -5.65
N SER A 414 -1.95 3.20 -4.58
CA SER A 414 -1.20 4.28 -3.92
C SER A 414 0.04 3.79 -3.14
N LEU A 415 0.15 2.49 -2.88
CA LEU A 415 1.33 1.89 -2.24
C LEU A 415 2.31 1.34 -3.27
N SER A 416 3.60 1.37 -2.95
CA SER A 416 4.61 0.55 -3.65
C SER A 416 4.28 -0.94 -3.50
N PHE A 417 4.64 -1.76 -4.50
CA PHE A 417 4.44 -3.21 -4.46
C PHE A 417 4.96 -3.85 -3.16
N ASP A 418 6.20 -3.56 -2.74
CA ASP A 418 6.79 -4.15 -1.53
C ASP A 418 5.96 -3.85 -0.28
N ARG A 419 5.50 -2.60 -0.13
CA ARG A 419 4.65 -2.18 0.99
C ARG A 419 3.27 -2.84 0.93
N PHE A 420 2.67 -2.94 -0.26
CA PHE A 420 1.41 -3.63 -0.44
C PHE A 420 1.51 -5.13 -0.13
N ALA A 421 2.53 -5.82 -0.67
CA ALA A 421 2.78 -7.23 -0.41
C ALA A 421 2.98 -7.50 1.09
N ALA A 422 3.79 -6.67 1.76
CA ALA A 422 4.02 -6.79 3.21
C ALA A 422 2.74 -6.54 4.03
N THR A 423 1.90 -5.57 3.63
CA THR A 423 0.70 -5.19 4.39
C THR A 423 -0.48 -6.13 4.14
N SER A 424 -0.64 -6.62 2.91
CA SER A 424 -1.74 -7.51 2.52
C SER A 424 -1.59 -8.91 3.10
N GLY A 425 -0.36 -9.37 3.34
CA GLY A 425 -0.07 -10.73 3.80
C GLY A 425 -0.36 -11.81 2.74
N LEU A 426 -0.61 -11.41 1.48
CA LEU A 426 -0.84 -12.34 0.37
C LEU A 426 0.49 -12.97 -0.09
N PRO A 427 0.43 -14.18 -0.68
CA PRO A 427 1.55 -14.72 -1.45
C PRO A 427 2.03 -13.71 -2.50
N VAL A 428 3.33 -13.65 -2.75
CA VAL A 428 3.96 -12.61 -3.59
C VAL A 428 3.39 -12.55 -5.01
N ASP A 429 3.09 -13.71 -5.59
CA ASP A 429 2.47 -13.86 -6.91
C ASP A 429 1.02 -13.36 -6.92
N GLU A 430 0.23 -13.71 -5.91
CA GLU A 430 -1.14 -13.20 -5.74
C GLU A 430 -1.14 -11.67 -5.51
N ALA A 431 -0.23 -11.18 -4.66
CA ALA A 431 -0.06 -9.76 -4.40
C ALA A 431 0.33 -8.99 -5.68
N TYR A 432 1.19 -9.56 -6.52
CA TYR A 432 1.61 -8.91 -7.77
C TYR A 432 0.42 -8.75 -8.72
N ALA A 433 -0.34 -9.82 -8.94
CA ALA A 433 -1.52 -9.79 -9.80
C ALA A 433 -2.57 -8.76 -9.32
N VAL A 434 -2.83 -8.72 -8.00
CA VAL A 434 -3.76 -7.73 -7.42
C VAL A 434 -3.23 -6.31 -7.54
N HIS A 435 -1.92 -6.08 -7.35
CA HIS A 435 -1.34 -4.74 -7.42
C HIS A 435 -1.42 -4.17 -8.83
N GLU A 436 -1.15 -4.99 -9.85
CA GLU A 436 -1.31 -4.58 -11.26
C GLU A 436 -2.78 -4.31 -11.60
N ALA A 437 -3.70 -5.23 -11.25
CA ALA A 437 -5.14 -5.02 -11.47
C ALA A 437 -5.65 -3.75 -10.76
N ALA A 438 -5.13 -3.45 -9.56
CA ALA A 438 -5.46 -2.24 -8.83
C ALA A 438 -4.98 -0.96 -9.53
N LYS A 439 -3.80 -0.97 -10.17
CA LYS A 439 -3.32 0.20 -10.94
C LYS A 439 -4.22 0.47 -12.13
N ASP A 440 -4.64 -0.56 -12.85
CA ASP A 440 -5.55 -0.43 -13.99
C ASP A 440 -6.89 0.13 -13.54
N HIS A 441 -7.53 -0.50 -12.53
CA HIS A 441 -8.80 -0.03 -12.00
C HIS A 441 -8.74 1.38 -11.38
N ALA A 442 -7.64 1.74 -10.72
CA ALA A 442 -7.45 3.09 -10.17
C ALA A 442 -7.25 4.13 -11.27
N THR A 443 -6.56 3.76 -12.36
CA THR A 443 -6.38 4.62 -13.54
C THR A 443 -7.71 4.86 -14.24
N ASP A 444 -8.48 3.80 -14.48
CA ASP A 444 -9.82 3.89 -15.07
C ASP A 444 -10.76 4.75 -14.22
N ALA A 445 -10.80 4.52 -12.91
CA ALA A 445 -11.58 5.35 -11.99
C ALA A 445 -11.13 6.82 -12.01
N GLY A 446 -9.82 7.07 -12.10
CA GLY A 446 -9.25 8.41 -12.23
C GLY A 446 -9.67 9.11 -13.53
N ILE A 447 -9.65 8.41 -14.67
CA ILE A 447 -10.11 8.93 -15.96
C ILE A 447 -11.61 9.28 -15.90
N GLN A 448 -12.44 8.42 -15.31
CA GLN A 448 -13.87 8.69 -15.13
C GLN A 448 -14.11 9.91 -14.23
N LEU A 449 -13.36 10.01 -13.12
CA LEU A 449 -13.44 11.16 -12.23
C LEU A 449 -13.03 12.46 -12.94
N LEU A 450 -11.98 12.43 -13.76
CA LEU A 450 -11.56 13.59 -14.57
C LEU A 450 -12.67 14.00 -15.54
N GLY A 451 -13.30 13.05 -16.24
CA GLY A 451 -14.43 13.35 -17.13
C GLY A 451 -15.63 13.97 -16.40
N ILE A 452 -15.97 13.46 -15.20
CA ILE A 452 -17.01 14.04 -14.35
C ILE A 452 -16.59 15.43 -13.84
N THR A 453 -15.33 15.61 -13.46
CA THR A 453 -14.79 16.89 -12.98
C THR A 453 -14.84 17.94 -14.07
N ASP A 454 -14.34 17.64 -15.27
CA ASP A 454 -14.44 18.50 -16.44
C ASP A 454 -15.89 18.88 -16.71
N TYR A 455 -16.82 17.92 -16.62
CA TYR A 455 -18.24 18.20 -16.81
C TYR A 455 -18.84 19.11 -15.72
N VAL A 456 -18.55 18.83 -14.44
CA VAL A 456 -19.06 19.62 -13.31
C VAL A 456 -18.45 21.04 -13.32
N TRP A 457 -17.16 21.17 -13.66
CA TRP A 457 -16.38 22.40 -13.54
C TRP A 457 -16.35 23.26 -14.82
N ALA A 458 -16.42 22.67 -16.03
CA ALA A 458 -16.47 23.41 -17.29
C ALA A 458 -17.66 24.36 -17.34
N VAL A 459 -18.75 24.06 -16.63
CA VAL A 459 -19.94 24.91 -16.59
C VAL A 459 -19.76 26.13 -15.67
N GLY A 460 -18.79 26.11 -14.75
CA GLY A 460 -18.36 27.30 -14.00
C GLY A 460 -17.61 28.32 -14.87
N TYR A 461 -16.87 27.83 -15.87
CA TYR A 461 -16.18 28.65 -16.88
C TYR A 461 -17.05 28.99 -18.11
N ALA A 462 -18.14 28.25 -18.34
CA ALA A 462 -18.98 28.35 -19.54
C ALA A 462 -19.91 29.58 -19.59
N THR A 463 -19.85 30.52 -18.64
CA THR A 463 -20.53 31.82 -18.84
C THR A 463 -19.85 32.69 -19.91
N LYS A 464 -18.68 32.28 -20.44
CA LYS A 464 -17.96 33.00 -21.51
C LYS A 464 -17.48 32.17 -22.69
N ASN A 465 -17.76 30.87 -22.76
CA ASN A 465 -17.33 30.04 -23.89
C ASN A 465 -18.48 29.92 -24.91
N PRO A 466 -18.36 30.47 -26.14
CA PRO A 466 -19.46 30.58 -27.10
C PRO A 466 -19.83 29.25 -27.78
N ILE A 467 -19.15 28.15 -27.45
CA ILE A 467 -19.49 26.81 -27.93
C ILE A 467 -20.59 26.24 -27.01
N GLY A 468 -21.81 26.74 -27.16
CA GLY A 468 -23.01 26.28 -26.46
C GLY A 468 -23.50 24.86 -26.86
N SER A 469 -22.61 23.98 -27.32
CA SER A 469 -22.98 22.67 -27.89
C SER A 469 -22.72 21.47 -26.98
N LEU A 470 -22.09 21.66 -25.82
CA LEU A 470 -22.00 20.62 -24.78
C LEU A 470 -22.68 21.16 -23.52
N GLY A 471 -23.94 21.55 -23.68
CA GLY A 471 -24.79 21.95 -22.57
C GLY A 471 -24.89 20.79 -21.59
N ALA A 472 -24.17 20.91 -20.48
CA ALA A 472 -24.43 20.10 -19.33
C ALA A 472 -25.90 20.30 -18.92
N SER A 473 -26.79 19.37 -19.25
CA SER A 473 -28.19 19.49 -18.91
C SER A 473 -28.31 19.65 -17.39
N ALA A 474 -29.22 20.52 -16.94
CA ALA A 474 -29.52 20.65 -15.52
C ALA A 474 -29.88 19.30 -14.89
N GLU A 475 -30.44 18.39 -15.70
CA GLU A 475 -30.77 17.01 -15.38
C GLU A 475 -29.54 16.18 -15.02
N LEU A 476 -28.48 16.15 -15.84
CA LEU A 476 -27.29 15.35 -15.54
C LEU A 476 -26.52 15.90 -14.32
N LYS A 477 -26.48 17.23 -14.12
CA LYS A 477 -25.98 17.79 -12.84
C LYS A 477 -26.83 17.39 -11.65
N GLY A 478 -28.16 17.41 -11.81
CA GLY A 478 -29.10 16.96 -10.81
C GLY A 478 -28.90 15.48 -10.46
N TYR A 479 -28.65 14.64 -11.46
CA TYR A 479 -28.33 13.22 -11.29
C TYR A 479 -27.00 13.02 -10.56
N LEU A 480 -25.91 13.66 -10.99
CA LEU A 480 -24.59 13.52 -10.36
C LEU A 480 -24.60 13.92 -8.88
N ARG A 481 -25.38 14.94 -8.50
CA ARG A 481 -25.58 15.35 -7.10
C ARG A 481 -26.22 14.28 -6.21
N LYS A 482 -26.89 13.27 -6.79
CA LYS A 482 -27.46 12.14 -6.04
C LYS A 482 -26.39 11.11 -5.64
N LEU A 483 -25.18 11.17 -6.21
CA LEU A 483 -24.11 10.25 -5.86
C LEU A 483 -23.66 10.48 -4.41
N ASP A 484 -23.55 9.40 -3.64
CA ASP A 484 -23.02 9.46 -2.27
C ASP A 484 -21.58 10.01 -2.29
N GLY A 485 -21.29 10.95 -1.39
CA GLY A 485 -19.99 11.64 -1.34
C GLY A 485 -19.74 12.71 -2.41
N PHE A 486 -20.72 13.04 -3.27
CA PHE A 486 -20.55 14.07 -4.32
C PHE A 486 -20.14 15.43 -3.74
N GLU A 487 -20.80 15.90 -2.67
CA GLU A 487 -20.46 17.16 -2.01
C GLU A 487 -19.06 17.13 -1.37
N GLN A 488 -18.61 15.98 -0.88
CA GLN A 488 -17.27 15.82 -0.31
C GLN A 488 -16.19 15.89 -1.39
N MET A 489 -16.46 15.36 -2.58
CA MET A 489 -15.53 15.38 -3.71
C MET A 489 -15.43 16.74 -4.38
N PHE A 490 -16.56 17.41 -4.59
CA PHE A 490 -16.60 18.64 -5.40
C PHE A 490 -16.81 19.91 -4.58
N GLY A 491 -17.22 19.81 -3.31
CA GLY A 491 -17.46 20.95 -2.42
C GLY A 491 -18.67 21.80 -2.79
N ASN A 492 -18.76 22.97 -2.15
CA ASN A 492 -19.72 24.01 -2.52
C ASN A 492 -19.35 24.56 -3.92
N GLN A 493 -20.22 24.32 -4.90
CA GLN A 493 -20.03 24.77 -6.29
C GLN A 493 -20.19 26.30 -6.46
N ALA A 494 -20.40 27.05 -5.38
CA ALA A 494 -20.24 28.49 -5.36
C ALA A 494 -18.74 28.83 -5.46
N PHE A 495 -18.21 28.81 -6.67
CA PHE A 495 -16.82 29.18 -6.93
C PHE A 495 -16.55 30.62 -6.49
N CYS A 496 -15.56 30.79 -5.61
CA CYS A 496 -14.86 32.07 -5.48
C CYS A 496 -13.99 32.28 -6.74
N ARG A 497 -13.77 33.54 -7.13
CA ARG A 497 -12.59 33.88 -7.95
C ARG A 497 -11.35 33.66 -7.09
N CYS A 498 -10.89 32.42 -6.97
CA CYS A 498 -9.67 32.11 -6.22
C CYS A 498 -8.49 32.83 -6.86
N LEU A 499 -7.65 33.46 -6.04
CA LEU A 499 -6.37 34.00 -6.49
C LEU A 499 -5.45 32.84 -6.87
N HIS A 500 -4.47 33.07 -7.75
CA HIS A 500 -3.56 32.02 -8.22
C HIS A 500 -2.86 31.29 -7.05
N CYS A 501 -2.44 32.01 -6.01
CA CYS A 501 -1.88 31.46 -4.76
C CYS A 501 -2.78 30.43 -4.03
N GLN A 502 -4.09 30.41 -4.29
CA GLN A 502 -5.05 29.48 -3.68
C GLN A 502 -5.43 28.32 -4.62
N SER A 503 -4.81 28.25 -5.80
CA SER A 503 -5.04 27.19 -6.77
C SER A 503 -4.33 25.89 -6.37
N VAL A 504 -4.91 24.76 -6.79
CA VAL A 504 -4.24 23.44 -6.75
C VAL A 504 -2.99 23.38 -7.64
N LEU A 505 -2.86 24.30 -8.59
CA LEU A 505 -1.69 24.45 -9.46
C LEU A 505 -0.70 25.53 -8.99
N SER A 506 -0.88 26.05 -7.77
CA SER A 506 -0.04 27.13 -7.23
C SER A 506 1.33 26.64 -6.74
N PRO A 507 2.32 27.54 -6.57
CA PRO A 507 3.59 27.18 -5.93
C PRO A 507 3.41 26.66 -4.49
N ALA A 508 2.38 27.11 -3.77
CA ALA A 508 2.06 26.61 -2.43
C ALA A 508 1.56 25.15 -2.48
N ALA A 509 0.71 24.81 -3.45
CA ALA A 509 0.26 23.43 -3.66
C ALA A 509 1.43 22.52 -4.05
N TYR A 510 2.33 22.99 -4.92
CA TYR A 510 3.56 22.27 -5.26
C TYR A 510 4.46 22.04 -4.04
N PHE A 511 4.62 23.04 -3.16
CA PHE A 511 5.38 22.88 -1.92
C PHE A 511 4.79 21.79 -1.01
N VAL A 512 3.46 21.75 -0.84
CA VAL A 512 2.78 20.72 -0.04
C VAL A 512 3.00 19.32 -0.63
N ASP A 513 2.83 19.19 -1.94
CA ASP A 513 3.04 17.92 -2.65
C ASP A 513 4.50 17.45 -2.53
N LEU A 514 5.46 18.36 -2.68
CA LEU A 514 6.88 18.06 -2.52
C LEU A 514 7.23 17.65 -1.07
N MET A 515 6.67 18.33 -0.07
CA MET A 515 6.86 17.97 1.34
C MET A 515 6.29 16.58 1.64
N ARG A 516 5.12 16.26 1.08
CA ARG A 516 4.51 14.92 1.16
C ARG A 516 5.38 13.86 0.49
N PHE A 517 5.84 14.12 -0.74
CA PHE A 517 6.73 13.22 -1.47
C PHE A 517 8.02 12.93 -0.70
N ILE A 518 8.66 13.96 -0.13
CA ILE A 518 9.87 13.79 0.69
C ILE A 518 9.54 12.96 1.93
N ASP A 519 8.40 13.17 2.58
CA ASP A 519 8.04 12.36 3.74
C ASP A 519 7.86 10.89 3.37
N GLU A 520 7.06 10.60 2.34
CA GLU A 520 6.73 9.24 1.88
C GLU A 520 7.95 8.49 1.31
N HIS A 521 8.81 9.15 0.55
CA HIS A 521 9.89 8.50 -0.20
C HIS A 521 11.29 8.67 0.39
N VAL A 522 11.48 9.58 1.35
CA VAL A 522 12.79 9.82 1.97
C VAL A 522 12.72 9.70 3.49
N THR A 523 11.81 10.41 4.15
CA THR A 523 11.73 10.41 5.63
C THR A 523 11.34 9.04 6.17
N GLN A 524 10.20 8.51 5.72
CA GLN A 524 9.66 7.23 6.20
C GLN A 524 10.57 6.03 5.84
N PRO A 525 11.18 5.94 4.64
CA PRO A 525 12.03 4.79 4.33
C PRO A 525 13.41 4.83 5.00
N VAL A 526 13.97 6.02 5.25
CA VAL A 526 15.39 6.16 5.67
C VAL A 526 15.55 6.51 7.15
N PHE A 527 14.64 7.31 7.73
CA PHE A 527 14.82 7.97 9.03
C PHE A 527 13.87 7.47 10.14
N THR A 528 13.30 6.28 9.99
CA THR A 528 12.37 5.65 10.96
C THR A 528 13.04 4.92 12.12
N THR A 529 14.31 4.52 11.98
CA THR A 529 15.03 3.86 13.08
C THR A 529 15.44 4.87 14.15
N ALA A 530 15.45 4.47 15.43
CA ALA A 530 15.88 5.32 16.55
C ALA A 530 17.29 5.91 16.34
N ALA A 531 18.20 5.15 15.71
CA ALA A 531 19.55 5.59 15.38
C ALA A 531 19.59 6.74 14.35
N ARG A 532 18.58 6.87 13.48
CA ARG A 532 18.51 7.87 12.41
C ARG A 532 17.48 8.97 12.66
N ALA A 533 16.54 8.78 13.59
CA ALA A 533 15.52 9.75 13.93
C ALA A 533 16.11 11.12 14.37
N GLY A 534 17.23 11.10 15.09
CA GLY A 534 17.98 12.29 15.52
C GLY A 534 19.00 12.82 14.50
N SER A 535 19.07 12.27 13.29
CA SER A 535 20.06 12.69 12.29
C SER A 535 19.84 14.13 11.82
N LEU A 536 20.94 14.88 11.63
CA LEU A 536 20.92 16.22 11.01
C LEU A 536 20.53 16.18 9.53
N LEU A 537 20.56 15.01 8.89
CA LEU A 537 20.12 14.85 7.50
C LEU A 537 18.59 14.73 7.37
N LYS A 538 17.88 14.46 8.48
CA LYS A 538 16.41 14.47 8.48
C LYS A 538 15.93 15.90 8.28
N LEU A 539 15.12 16.12 7.25
CA LEU A 539 14.72 17.47 6.84
C LEU A 539 14.08 18.27 7.98
N ARG A 540 13.22 17.63 8.79
CA ARG A 540 12.58 18.27 9.95
C ARG A 540 13.54 18.76 11.02
N ASN A 541 14.64 18.05 11.20
CA ASN A 541 15.67 18.44 12.17
C ASN A 541 16.53 19.59 11.63
N ARG A 542 16.78 19.61 10.32
CA ARG A 542 17.61 20.63 9.65
C ARG A 542 16.87 21.94 9.38
N ARG A 543 15.58 21.86 9.03
CA ARG A 543 14.72 22.97 8.62
C ARG A 543 13.33 22.83 9.26
N PRO A 544 13.23 22.92 10.61
CA PRO A 544 11.96 22.80 11.31
C PRO A 544 10.94 23.89 10.91
N ASP A 545 11.44 25.04 10.45
CA ASP A 545 10.66 26.18 9.98
C ASP A 545 9.73 25.85 8.79
N LEU A 546 10.09 24.87 7.95
CA LEU A 546 9.23 24.45 6.82
C LEU A 546 7.90 23.83 7.26
N TRP A 547 7.80 23.32 8.50
CA TRP A 547 6.56 22.74 9.04
C TRP A 547 5.62 23.77 9.66
N THR A 548 6.12 24.96 9.96
CA THR A 548 5.35 26.07 10.55
C THR A 548 5.13 27.21 9.55
N LEU A 549 5.60 27.06 8.31
CA LEU A 549 5.45 28.05 7.26
C LEU A 549 3.97 28.19 6.86
N GLU A 550 3.41 29.37 7.09
CA GLU A 550 2.03 29.66 6.69
C GLU A 550 1.90 29.77 5.16
N LEU A 551 0.95 29.03 4.59
CA LEU A 551 0.70 29.01 3.14
C LEU A 551 -0.23 30.15 2.71
N THR A 552 0.22 31.38 2.88
CA THR A 552 -0.51 32.59 2.49
C THR A 552 -0.10 33.08 1.10
N CYS A 553 -0.95 33.88 0.45
CA CYS A 553 -0.60 34.51 -0.83
C CYS A 553 0.64 35.40 -0.73
N LYS A 554 0.78 36.13 0.39
CA LYS A 554 1.97 36.94 0.67
C LYS A 554 3.24 36.07 0.71
N ASN A 555 3.22 34.92 1.38
CA ASN A 555 4.37 34.02 1.46
C ASN A 555 4.65 33.29 0.14
N THR A 556 3.66 33.18 -0.73
CA THR A 556 3.79 32.52 -2.05
C THR A 556 4.35 33.45 -3.11
N GLU A 557 3.99 34.74 -3.08
CA GLU A 557 4.21 35.67 -4.20
C GLU A 557 5.18 36.81 -3.86
N LYS A 558 5.36 37.16 -2.58
CA LYS A 558 6.25 38.27 -2.21
C LYS A 558 7.72 37.85 -2.36
N LEU A 559 8.44 38.57 -3.21
CA LEU A 559 9.89 38.42 -3.32
C LEU A 559 10.59 38.94 -2.06
N ILE A 560 11.50 38.14 -1.52
CA ILE A 560 12.35 38.43 -0.37
C ILE A 560 13.79 38.07 -0.76
N PRO A 561 14.80 38.89 -0.43
CA PRO A 561 16.19 38.52 -0.65
C PRO A 561 16.54 37.21 0.05
N THR A 562 17.20 36.30 -0.66
CA THR A 562 17.56 34.98 -0.11
C THR A 562 18.46 35.10 1.12
N LEU A 563 19.34 36.11 1.17
CA LEU A 563 20.25 36.32 2.30
C LEU A 563 19.51 36.64 3.59
N ASP A 564 18.38 37.36 3.52
CA ASP A 564 17.57 37.68 4.71
C ASP A 564 16.97 36.39 5.30
N ILE A 565 16.50 35.48 4.42
CA ILE A 565 15.98 34.17 4.83
C ILE A 565 17.09 33.33 5.48
N VAL A 566 18.29 33.34 4.88
CA VAL A 566 19.45 32.59 5.43
C VAL A 566 19.84 33.13 6.80
N ASN A 567 19.96 34.44 6.95
CA ASN A 567 20.31 35.06 8.23
C ASN A 567 19.26 34.80 9.30
N ASP A 568 17.97 34.95 8.98
CA ASP A 568 16.86 34.66 9.89
C ASP A 568 16.88 33.20 10.37
N ILE A 569 17.15 32.23 9.49
CA ILE A 569 17.29 30.81 9.88
C ILE A 569 18.50 30.61 10.82
N LEU A 570 19.64 31.23 10.53
CA LEU A 570 20.86 31.11 11.35
C LEU A 570 20.70 31.79 12.71
N GLU A 571 20.12 32.98 12.74
CA GLU A 571 19.82 33.74 13.97
C GLU A 571 18.88 32.95 14.87
N ARG A 572 17.78 32.41 14.33
CA ARG A 572 16.85 31.55 15.10
C ARG A 572 17.53 30.29 15.63
N HIS A 573 18.43 29.68 14.85
CA HIS A 573 19.17 28.52 15.30
C HIS A 573 20.05 28.86 16.51
N ILE A 574 20.80 29.96 16.46
CA ILE A 574 21.64 30.41 17.58
C ILE A 574 20.77 30.80 18.77
N ALA A 575 19.70 31.56 18.55
CA ALA A 575 18.77 31.98 19.60
C ALA A 575 18.14 30.79 20.33
N SER A 576 17.86 29.67 19.64
CA SER A 576 17.34 28.45 20.27
C SER A 576 18.28 27.81 21.30
N LYS A 577 19.56 28.23 21.34
CA LYS A 577 20.57 27.79 22.30
C LYS A 577 20.74 28.77 23.47
N LEU A 578 20.02 29.89 23.44
CA LEU A 578 20.06 30.95 24.44
C LEU A 578 18.74 30.98 25.23
N PRO A 579 18.72 31.56 26.45
CA PRO A 579 17.47 31.79 27.17
C PRO A 579 16.50 32.65 26.33
N PRO A 580 15.24 32.24 26.15
CA PRO A 580 14.28 33.01 25.36
C PRO A 580 13.79 34.26 26.11
N LEU A 581 13.24 35.23 25.38
CA LEU A 581 12.52 36.36 25.98
C LEU A 581 11.24 35.87 26.70
N PRO A 582 10.70 36.62 27.67
CA PRO A 582 9.41 36.31 28.30
C PRO A 582 8.24 36.19 27.31
N SER A 583 8.34 36.83 26.14
CA SER A 583 7.38 36.74 25.04
C SER A 583 7.45 35.41 24.26
N GLY A 584 8.50 34.61 24.46
CA GLY A 584 8.81 33.43 23.67
C GLY A 584 9.52 33.71 22.34
N GLU A 585 9.80 34.98 22.02
CA GLU A 585 10.50 35.37 20.80
C GLU A 585 12.03 35.19 20.93
N PRO A 586 12.74 35.00 19.79
CA PRO A 586 14.20 34.98 19.76
C PRO A 586 14.80 36.31 20.24
N ASP A 587 15.73 36.25 21.21
CA ASP A 587 16.51 37.40 21.65
C ASP A 587 17.68 37.66 20.68
N LEU A 588 17.46 38.47 19.64
CA LEU A 588 18.50 38.80 18.66
C LEU A 588 19.65 39.60 19.28
N ASP A 589 19.38 40.43 20.28
CA ASP A 589 20.43 41.18 20.97
C ASP A 589 21.35 40.23 21.74
N ALA A 590 20.78 39.19 22.37
CA ALA A 590 21.58 38.11 22.98
C ALA A 590 22.38 37.31 21.95
N VAL A 591 21.83 37.04 20.75
CA VAL A 591 22.56 36.38 19.65
C VAL A 591 23.79 37.18 19.26
N TYR A 592 23.64 38.48 18.97
CA TYR A 592 24.75 39.32 18.56
C TYR A 592 25.72 39.64 19.71
N LEU A 593 25.24 39.66 20.96
CA LEU A 593 26.09 39.74 22.14
C LEU A 593 26.95 38.48 22.29
N GLU A 594 26.39 37.30 22.08
CA GLU A 594 27.12 36.02 22.09
C GLU A 594 28.19 36.00 20.99
N LEU A 595 27.84 36.39 19.76
CA LEU A 595 28.79 36.50 18.65
C LEU A 595 29.92 37.51 18.93
N SER A 596 29.64 38.59 19.67
CA SER A 596 30.65 39.57 20.07
C SER A 596 31.63 39.07 21.15
N ARG A 597 31.31 37.95 21.81
CA ARG A 597 32.13 37.33 22.87
C ARG A 597 32.76 36.02 22.44
N ALA A 598 32.21 35.40 21.40
CA ALA A 598 32.66 34.12 20.88
C ALA A 598 34.10 34.18 20.36
N LYS A 599 34.81 33.06 20.53
CA LYS A 599 36.21 32.87 20.12
C LYS A 599 36.38 31.50 19.43
N ARG A 600 35.43 31.14 18.57
CA ARG A 600 35.33 29.79 17.98
C ARG A 600 35.75 29.76 16.51
N SER A 601 35.87 30.92 15.86
CA SER A 601 36.35 31.08 14.48
C SER A 601 37.24 32.33 14.39
N PHE A 602 38.02 32.45 13.32
CA PHE A 602 38.78 33.67 13.00
C PHE A 602 37.90 34.85 12.58
N ASP A 603 36.64 34.57 12.18
CA ASP A 603 35.63 35.60 11.91
C ASP A 603 34.91 36.10 13.19
N GLU A 604 35.22 35.49 14.34
CA GLU A 604 34.71 35.88 15.66
C GLU A 604 35.85 36.48 16.51
N PRO A 605 35.58 37.51 17.35
CA PRO A 605 34.27 38.03 17.72
C PRO A 605 33.67 39.03 16.71
N PHE A 606 32.39 38.87 16.41
CA PHE A 606 31.65 39.74 15.49
C PHE A 606 30.87 40.82 16.25
N VAL A 607 31.19 42.10 16.00
CA VAL A 607 30.53 43.24 16.66
C VAL A 607 29.66 44.00 15.66
N LEU A 608 28.38 43.65 15.60
CA LEU A 608 27.42 44.20 14.62
C LEU A 608 27.33 45.74 14.62
N PRO A 609 27.22 46.44 15.77
CA PRO A 609 27.16 47.91 15.76
C PRO A 609 28.41 48.56 15.15
N LEU A 610 29.56 47.92 15.33
CA LEU A 610 30.84 48.42 14.81
C LEU A 610 30.88 48.29 13.28
N ARG A 611 30.48 47.12 12.77
CA ARG A 611 30.37 46.87 11.33
C ARG A 611 29.35 47.80 10.68
N ARG A 612 28.23 48.07 11.33
CA ARG A 612 27.24 49.07 10.85
C ARG A 612 27.86 50.47 10.74
N ILE A 613 28.60 50.93 11.75
CA ILE A 613 29.28 52.23 11.71
C ILE A 613 30.30 52.28 10.58
N GLU A 614 31.08 51.21 10.39
CA GLU A 614 32.06 51.11 9.31
C GLU A 614 31.41 51.16 7.93
N THR A 615 30.34 50.40 7.73
CA THR A 615 29.56 50.43 6.48
C THR A 615 28.97 51.81 6.21
N TYR A 616 28.40 52.46 7.23
CA TYR A 616 27.83 53.81 7.08
C TYR A 616 28.89 54.86 6.77
N LEU A 617 30.05 54.83 7.42
CA LEU A 617 31.15 55.73 7.11
C LEU A 617 31.74 55.47 5.72
N GLY A 618 31.77 54.21 5.29
CA GLY A 618 32.19 53.80 3.95
C GLY A 618 31.38 54.46 2.83
N HIS A 619 30.08 54.68 3.02
CA HIS A 619 29.26 55.44 2.05
C HIS A 619 29.69 56.90 1.86
N PHE A 620 30.50 57.45 2.78
CA PHE A 620 31.05 58.79 2.71
C PHE A 620 32.56 58.82 2.42
N ASP A 621 33.14 57.69 2.01
CA ASP A 621 34.60 57.53 1.86
C ASP A 621 35.37 57.95 3.13
N ARG A 622 34.81 57.60 4.30
CA ARG A 622 35.42 57.85 5.61
C ARG A 622 35.67 56.56 6.35
N LYS A 623 36.70 56.56 7.20
CA LYS A 623 36.99 55.48 8.14
C LYS A 623 36.74 55.93 9.57
N ARG A 624 36.56 54.97 10.48
CA ARG A 624 36.51 55.24 11.92
C ARG A 624 37.75 55.98 12.43
N SER A 625 38.91 55.73 11.83
CA SER A 625 40.15 56.43 12.18
C SER A 625 40.12 57.94 11.87
N ASP A 626 39.35 58.38 10.86
CA ASP A 626 39.19 59.80 10.56
C ASP A 626 38.35 60.51 11.62
N VAL A 627 37.29 59.85 12.09
CA VAL A 627 36.47 60.32 13.21
C VAL A 627 37.28 60.34 14.50
N ALA A 628 38.01 59.26 14.79
CA ALA A 628 38.89 59.15 15.94
C ALA A 628 39.94 60.27 15.97
N ARG A 629 40.57 60.56 14.81
CA ARG A 629 41.53 61.67 14.66
C ARG A 629 40.86 63.01 14.95
N SER A 630 39.66 63.23 14.42
CA SER A 630 38.92 64.50 14.57
C SER A 630 38.48 64.76 16.01
N LEU A 631 38.10 63.70 16.74
CA LEU A 631 37.67 63.78 18.15
C LEU A 631 38.85 63.81 19.14
N GLY A 632 40.09 63.71 18.67
CA GLY A 632 41.27 63.70 19.55
C GLY A 632 41.30 62.52 20.52
N VAL A 633 40.77 61.36 20.12
CA VAL A 633 40.74 60.18 21.01
C VAL A 633 42.16 59.64 21.29
N GLY A 634 42.34 58.94 22.41
CA GLY A 634 43.63 58.36 22.79
C GLY A 634 44.20 57.37 21.76
N GLN A 635 45.53 57.16 21.81
CA GLN A 635 46.30 56.35 20.85
C GLN A 635 45.76 54.93 20.64
N LEU A 636 45.35 54.25 21.71
CA LEU A 636 44.79 52.89 21.64
C LEU A 636 43.48 52.87 20.82
N THR A 637 42.59 53.83 21.05
CA THR A 637 41.32 53.94 20.33
C THR A 637 41.55 54.29 18.87
N TYR A 638 42.51 55.17 18.59
CA TYR A 638 42.90 55.51 17.21
C TYR A 638 43.49 54.31 16.46
N ALA A 639 44.41 53.56 17.08
CA ALA A 639 45.03 52.38 16.47
C ALA A 639 43.98 51.31 16.13
N ARG A 640 43.07 51.01 17.07
CA ARG A 640 41.96 50.08 16.84
C ARG A 640 41.03 50.55 15.71
N ALA A 641 40.72 51.84 15.67
CA ALA A 641 39.90 52.44 14.61
C ALA A 641 40.59 52.44 13.23
N ARG A 642 41.93 52.46 13.20
CA ARG A 642 42.73 52.39 11.97
C ARG A 642 42.87 50.97 11.45
N LEU A 643 43.01 50.01 12.35
CA LEU A 643 43.09 48.58 12.03
C LEU A 643 41.72 47.92 11.85
N GLU A 644 40.63 48.67 12.05
CA GLU A 644 39.24 48.19 11.90
C GLU A 644 38.91 46.98 12.79
N VAL A 645 39.55 46.96 13.97
CA VAL A 645 39.35 45.93 15.00
C VAL A 645 38.54 46.46 16.20
N SER A 646 37.73 45.59 16.77
CA SER A 646 37.00 45.80 18.01
C SER A 646 37.92 45.76 19.23
N LEU A 647 37.37 46.02 20.43
CA LEU A 647 38.14 45.85 21.67
C LEU A 647 38.39 44.37 21.95
N ALA A 648 37.42 43.51 21.62
CA ALA A 648 37.51 42.09 21.83
C ALA A 648 38.57 41.44 20.92
N GLU A 649 38.61 41.81 19.63
CA GLU A 649 39.67 41.41 18.69
C GLU A 649 41.04 41.95 19.13
N TRP A 650 41.12 43.23 19.51
CA TRP A 650 42.36 43.80 20.02
C TRP A 650 42.89 43.01 21.22
N ASN A 651 42.04 42.76 22.21
CA ASN A 651 42.42 41.98 23.40
C ASN A 651 42.80 40.54 23.03
N LEU A 652 42.17 39.93 22.02
CA LEU A 652 42.54 38.61 21.53
C LEU A 652 43.95 38.60 20.91
N ILE A 653 44.30 39.65 20.17
CA ILE A 653 45.61 39.80 19.51
C ILE A 653 46.71 40.14 20.53
N THR A 654 46.42 40.98 21.53
CA THR A 654 47.43 41.52 22.45
C THR A 654 47.58 40.75 23.76
N THR A 655 46.66 39.84 24.08
CA THR A 655 46.74 39.03 25.29
C THR A 655 47.35 37.68 24.95
N ALA A 656 48.34 37.24 25.74
CA ALA A 656 48.85 35.88 25.61
C ALA A 656 47.69 34.88 25.82
N LEU A 657 47.47 34.01 24.84
CA LEU A 657 46.46 32.97 24.97
C LEU A 657 46.94 31.96 26.01
N ASP A 658 46.14 31.68 27.05
CA ASP A 658 46.37 30.51 27.88
C ASP A 658 46.37 29.30 26.95
N ALA A 659 47.52 28.63 26.82
CA ALA A 659 47.77 27.55 25.87
C ALA A 659 47.03 26.26 26.23
N GLN A 660 45.80 26.35 26.72
CA GLN A 660 44.91 25.24 26.95
C GLN A 660 44.51 24.66 25.59
N PRO A 661 44.85 23.38 25.31
CA PRO A 661 44.59 22.76 24.02
C PRO A 661 43.13 22.82 23.54
N SER A 662 42.17 22.92 24.46
CA SER A 662 40.74 23.06 24.17
C SER A 662 40.38 24.39 23.49
N SER A 663 41.05 25.50 23.83
CA SER A 663 40.78 26.83 23.26
C SER A 663 41.23 26.90 21.80
N LEU A 664 42.38 26.31 21.47
CA LEU A 664 42.88 26.19 20.09
C LEU A 664 42.05 25.19 19.28
N SER A 665 41.61 24.10 19.92
CA SER A 665 40.73 23.11 19.28
C SER A 665 39.40 23.73 18.82
N ALA A 666 38.84 24.68 19.56
CA ALA A 666 37.62 25.38 19.15
C ALA A 666 37.84 26.24 17.90
N LEU A 667 38.91 27.05 17.87
CA LEU A 667 39.22 28.02 16.80
C LEU A 667 39.52 27.35 15.44
N TYR A 668 40.20 26.20 15.47
CA TYR A 668 40.56 25.44 14.26
C TYR A 668 39.56 24.32 13.93
N GLY A 669 38.42 24.24 14.65
CA GLY A 669 37.30 23.35 14.30
C GLY A 669 37.41 21.88 14.74
N THR A 670 38.16 21.57 15.79
CA THR A 670 38.41 20.18 16.25
C THR A 670 37.60 19.83 17.50
N THR A 671 36.33 19.47 17.35
CA THR A 671 35.56 18.80 18.42
C THR A 671 35.21 17.37 18.02
N ARG A 672 35.47 16.39 18.90
CA ARG A 672 34.92 15.03 18.74
C ARG A 672 33.39 15.14 18.75
N HIS A 673 32.74 14.68 17.68
CA HIS A 673 31.34 14.29 17.72
C HIS A 673 31.22 12.76 17.77
N LYS A 674 30.45 12.24 18.74
CA LYS A 674 29.97 10.86 18.70
C LYS A 674 29.10 10.72 17.44
N GLY A 675 29.57 9.94 16.46
CA GLY A 675 28.77 9.53 15.29
C GLY A 675 29.25 9.99 13.90
N ALA A 676 30.40 10.67 13.75
CA ALA A 676 30.90 11.04 12.43
C ALA A 676 31.67 9.89 11.73
N VAL A 677 31.34 9.63 10.45
CA VAL A 677 31.93 8.59 9.59
C VAL A 677 33.17 9.09 8.80
N ALA A 678 33.71 10.27 9.16
CA ALA A 678 34.99 10.74 8.64
C ALA A 678 35.80 11.43 9.74
N PRO A 679 37.12 11.20 9.83
CA PRO A 679 37.96 11.84 10.83
C PRO A 679 38.11 13.33 10.50
N VAL A 680 37.53 14.19 11.33
CA VAL A 680 38.03 15.56 11.50
C VAL A 680 39.29 15.44 12.37
N PRO A 681 40.44 15.99 11.94
CA PRO A 681 41.68 15.86 12.70
C PRO A 681 41.53 16.49 14.07
N VAL A 682 42.02 15.79 15.09
CA VAL A 682 42.05 16.22 16.48
C VAL A 682 43.37 16.92 16.70
N ILE A 683 43.39 18.20 17.09
CA ILE A 683 44.58 18.76 17.74
C ILE A 683 44.69 18.02 19.08
N PRO A 684 45.73 17.19 19.32
CA PRO A 684 45.86 16.44 20.55
C PRO A 684 45.86 17.39 21.74
N THR A 685 45.11 17.05 22.78
CA THR A 685 45.21 17.72 24.07
C THR A 685 46.62 17.51 24.63
N GLY A 686 47.48 18.52 24.45
CA GLY A 686 48.89 18.50 24.84
C GLY A 686 49.81 18.63 23.62
N LEU A 687 49.99 19.85 23.12
CA LEU A 687 50.99 20.15 22.09
C LEU A 687 52.39 19.98 22.72
N THR A 688 53.05 18.84 22.48
CA THR A 688 54.50 18.74 22.62
C THR A 688 55.16 19.23 21.31
N GLN A 689 56.46 19.53 21.32
CA GLN A 689 57.22 20.09 20.19
C GLN A 689 57.20 19.24 18.88
N THR A 690 56.44 18.14 18.81
CA THR A 690 56.46 17.16 17.71
C THR A 690 55.08 16.78 17.17
N THR A 691 54.03 17.57 17.41
CA THR A 691 52.69 17.29 16.84
C THR A 691 52.60 17.76 15.39
N ASP A 692 52.43 16.82 14.44
CA ASP A 692 52.19 17.13 13.03
C ASP A 692 50.73 17.60 12.83
N ILE A 693 50.54 18.82 12.30
CA ILE A 693 49.22 19.39 11.94
C ILE A 693 49.13 19.44 10.41
N ASP A 694 48.01 18.99 9.83
CA ASP A 694 47.79 19.12 8.39
C ASP A 694 47.59 20.60 8.03
N VAL A 695 48.44 21.09 7.14
CA VAL A 695 48.41 22.47 6.67
C VAL A 695 47.06 22.80 6.03
N GLN A 696 46.37 21.86 5.40
CA GLN A 696 45.06 22.12 4.79
C GLN A 696 43.99 22.53 5.81
N ASP A 697 44.06 21.98 7.03
CA ASP A 697 43.11 22.35 8.08
C ASP A 697 43.37 23.76 8.62
N LEU A 698 44.65 24.14 8.72
CA LEU A 698 45.04 25.51 9.09
C LEU A 698 44.59 26.53 8.04
N LEU A 699 44.83 26.24 6.75
CA LEU A 699 44.42 27.11 5.64
C LEU A 699 42.90 27.28 5.60
N LYS A 700 42.16 26.19 5.79
CA LYS A 700 40.69 26.21 5.77
C LYS A 700 40.10 26.97 6.96
N ALA A 701 40.67 26.83 8.16
CA ALA A 701 40.17 27.50 9.34
C ALA A 701 40.50 29.00 9.36
N ALA A 702 41.72 29.38 8.94
CA ALA A 702 42.19 30.76 8.96
C ALA A 702 41.87 31.55 7.68
N ASP A 703 41.13 30.96 6.74
CA ASP A 703 40.82 31.50 5.40
C ASP A 703 42.03 32.14 4.71
N CYS A 704 43.19 31.48 4.81
CA CYS A 704 44.44 31.98 4.25
C CYS A 704 44.97 31.04 3.15
N THR A 705 45.66 31.62 2.19
CA THR A 705 46.37 30.87 1.16
C THR A 705 47.65 30.26 1.71
N ARG A 706 48.15 29.23 1.04
CA ARG A 706 49.42 28.58 1.41
C ARG A 706 50.60 29.56 1.39
N ALA A 707 50.54 30.57 0.53
CA ALA A 707 51.55 31.62 0.41
C ALA A 707 51.50 32.55 1.63
N GLU A 708 50.33 33.08 1.97
CA GLU A 708 50.12 33.95 3.15
C GLU A 708 50.52 33.23 4.45
N LEU A 709 50.18 31.94 4.60
CA LEU A 709 50.65 31.15 5.74
C LEU A 709 52.19 31.06 5.80
N GLY A 710 52.84 30.97 4.64
CA GLY A 710 54.30 30.99 4.54
C GLY A 710 54.91 32.33 4.94
N GLU A 711 54.26 33.44 4.57
CA GLU A 711 54.65 34.78 4.99
C GLU A 711 54.46 34.98 6.49
N LEU A 712 53.34 34.50 7.06
CA LEU A 712 53.07 34.53 8.50
C LEU A 712 54.15 33.78 9.30
N PHE A 713 54.55 32.59 8.87
CA PHE A 713 55.66 31.85 9.52
C PHE A 713 57.01 32.54 9.38
N SER A 714 57.17 33.41 8.39
CA SER A 714 58.37 34.21 8.18
C SER A 714 58.35 35.51 8.98
N ALA A 715 57.18 35.92 9.50
CA ALA A 715 57.02 37.14 10.28
C ALA A 715 57.80 37.07 11.60
N GLN A 716 58.44 38.18 11.95
CA GLN A 716 59.27 38.31 13.15
C GLN A 716 58.51 37.97 14.45
N PHE A 717 57.19 38.21 14.47
CA PHE A 717 56.31 37.91 15.60
C PHE A 717 56.11 36.41 15.86
N VAL A 718 56.15 35.58 14.81
CA VAL A 718 55.92 34.13 14.90
C VAL A 718 57.24 33.37 15.09
N ARG A 719 58.33 33.90 14.52
CA ARG A 719 59.66 33.28 14.51
C ARG A 719 60.47 33.46 15.80
N ALA A 720 59.89 34.02 16.86
CA ALA A 720 60.55 34.43 18.10
C ALA A 720 61.17 33.25 18.89
N GLY A 721 62.25 32.66 18.36
CA GLY A 721 63.08 31.64 18.99
C GLY A 721 62.92 30.19 18.50
N THR A 722 62.07 29.89 17.51
CA THR A 722 61.80 28.49 17.08
C THR A 722 61.89 28.30 15.56
N THR A 723 62.28 27.10 15.14
CA THR A 723 62.35 26.70 13.72
C THR A 723 61.10 25.92 13.32
N ILE A 724 60.24 26.52 12.50
CA ILE A 724 59.07 25.84 11.92
C ILE A 724 59.49 25.07 10.67
N THR A 725 59.29 23.75 10.65
CA THR A 725 59.59 22.90 9.49
C THR A 725 58.31 22.41 8.83
N ILE A 726 58.11 22.72 7.55
CA ILE A 726 56.95 22.23 6.80
C ILE A 726 57.38 21.03 5.97
N ARG A 727 56.83 19.86 6.27
CA ARG A 727 57.08 18.63 5.51
C ARG A 727 55.96 18.41 4.50
N SER A 728 56.31 18.17 3.24
CA SER A 728 55.33 17.74 2.23
C SER A 728 55.21 16.22 2.23
N THR A 729 54.04 15.69 2.56
CA THR A 729 53.71 14.27 2.38
C THR A 729 52.67 14.13 1.26
N LYS A 730 52.85 13.14 0.37
CA LYS A 730 51.84 12.83 -0.66
C LYS A 730 50.76 11.95 -0.03
N SER A 731 49.59 12.50 0.25
CA SER A 731 48.41 11.71 0.60
C SER A 731 47.70 11.25 -0.69
N ASN A 732 47.78 9.96 -1.02
CA ASN A 732 46.99 9.39 -2.11
C ASN A 732 45.54 9.21 -1.64
N GLN A 733 44.63 10.08 -2.09
CA GLN A 733 43.20 10.04 -1.75
C GLN A 733 42.42 8.83 -2.33
N HIS A 734 43.05 7.91 -3.07
CA HIS A 734 42.33 6.83 -3.77
C HIS A 734 42.15 5.50 -3.02
N VAL A 735 42.58 5.33 -1.76
CA VAL A 735 42.44 4.05 -1.03
C VAL A 735 41.30 4.03 0.01
N ARG A 736 40.55 5.13 0.19
CA ARG A 736 39.47 5.19 1.20
C ARG A 736 38.11 4.60 0.79
N ARG A 737 38.04 3.83 -0.29
CA ARG A 737 36.82 3.08 -0.69
C ARG A 737 37.12 1.63 -1.03
N SER A 738 37.65 0.87 -0.07
CA SER A 738 37.47 -0.59 -0.08
C SER A 738 37.87 -1.23 1.25
N ARG A 739 36.91 -1.98 1.82
CA ARG A 739 37.05 -3.07 2.81
C ARG A 739 37.26 -2.69 4.28
N SER A 740 36.22 -2.91 5.08
CA SER A 740 36.34 -3.40 6.46
C SER A 740 36.96 -4.80 6.47
N PRO A 741 37.86 -5.09 7.42
CA PRO A 741 37.91 -6.40 8.04
C PRO A 741 37.58 -6.28 9.53
N ALA A 742 36.64 -7.11 9.97
CA ALA A 742 36.34 -7.34 11.38
C ALA A 742 37.56 -7.93 12.10
N SER A 743 37.74 -7.48 13.33
CA SER A 743 38.68 -7.95 14.33
C SER A 743 38.44 -9.40 14.74
N ILE A 744 39.48 -10.24 14.70
CA ILE A 744 39.61 -11.43 15.55
C ILE A 744 41.03 -11.44 16.12
N HIS A 745 41.14 -11.46 17.45
CA HIS A 745 42.38 -11.58 18.23
C HIS A 745 43.07 -12.94 18.01
N PRO A 746 44.42 -13.03 18.08
CA PRO A 746 45.10 -14.29 18.26
C PRO A 746 45.48 -14.51 19.74
N THR A 747 44.98 -15.59 20.32
CA THR A 747 45.64 -16.27 21.44
C THR A 747 46.01 -17.66 20.95
N ALA A 748 47.31 -17.93 20.91
CA ALA A 748 47.86 -19.25 20.62
C ALA A 748 47.88 -20.09 21.90
N THR A 749 47.41 -21.34 21.78
CA THR A 749 47.82 -22.46 22.63
C THR A 749 47.84 -23.72 21.78
N GLU A 750 48.93 -24.47 21.93
CA GLU A 750 49.28 -25.70 21.24
C GLU A 750 48.32 -26.87 21.57
N GLY A 751 48.18 -27.83 20.63
CA GLY A 751 47.49 -29.10 20.87
C GLY A 751 47.26 -29.96 19.62
N THR A 752 48.23 -30.82 19.30
CA THR A 752 48.15 -32.22 18.81
C THR A 752 47.07 -32.70 17.80
N MET A 753 47.56 -33.38 16.72
CA MET A 753 47.05 -34.55 15.94
C MET A 753 45.57 -34.56 15.47
N ASP A 754 45.15 -35.02 14.28
CA ASP A 754 45.54 -36.16 13.44
C ASP A 754 44.90 -35.95 12.02
N GLY A 755 45.42 -36.65 10.99
CA GLY A 755 45.20 -36.34 9.58
C GLY A 755 44.03 -37.01 8.84
N ARG A 756 43.81 -36.61 7.58
CA ARG A 756 43.69 -37.52 6.42
C ARG A 756 43.63 -36.77 5.07
N ARG A 757 44.29 -37.39 4.09
CA ARG A 757 44.34 -37.12 2.65
C ARG A 757 42.92 -37.04 2.04
N ILE A 758 42.71 -36.40 0.88
CA ILE A 758 42.85 -36.98 -0.47
C ILE A 758 42.77 -35.84 -1.52
N GLY A 759 43.51 -36.02 -2.63
CA GLY A 759 43.69 -35.01 -3.67
C GLY A 759 42.82 -35.14 -4.93
N SER A 760 43.04 -34.15 -5.78
CA SER A 760 43.14 -34.20 -7.25
C SER A 760 41.93 -33.88 -8.13
N ARG A 761 42.24 -33.03 -9.13
CA ARG A 761 41.73 -32.92 -10.52
C ARG A 761 40.29 -32.45 -10.72
N ALA A 762 40.05 -31.28 -11.33
CA ALA A 762 40.27 -30.84 -12.73
C ALA A 762 39.06 -31.09 -13.65
N GLY A 763 38.51 -29.97 -14.15
CA GLY A 763 38.00 -29.83 -15.53
C GLY A 763 36.56 -30.24 -15.83
N SER A 764 35.67 -29.27 -16.05
CA SER A 764 35.23 -28.91 -17.42
C SER A 764 34.04 -27.93 -17.41
N SER A 765 34.17 -26.83 -18.16
CA SER A 765 33.09 -26.34 -19.02
C SER A 765 33.67 -25.55 -20.20
N SER A 766 33.44 -26.08 -21.39
CA SER A 766 33.48 -25.42 -22.69
C SER A 766 32.26 -24.46 -22.82
N ALA A 767 32.11 -23.50 -23.72
CA ALA A 767 32.78 -23.07 -24.95
C ALA A 767 32.34 -21.60 -25.19
N ARG A 768 33.21 -20.67 -25.61
CA ARG A 768 33.41 -20.17 -27.00
C ARG A 768 32.21 -19.43 -27.63
N ARG A 769 32.36 -18.35 -28.42
CA ARG A 769 33.42 -17.38 -28.77
C ARG A 769 32.86 -16.44 -29.87
N HIS A 770 33.31 -15.18 -29.85
CA HIS A 770 33.69 -14.31 -31.00
C HIS A 770 32.57 -13.80 -31.96
N ALA A 771 32.67 -12.65 -32.64
CA ALA A 771 33.85 -11.88 -33.06
C ALA A 771 33.54 -10.38 -33.29
N VAL A 772 34.59 -9.56 -33.20
CA VAL A 772 34.69 -8.17 -33.69
C VAL A 772 35.75 -8.19 -34.81
N ALA A 773 35.51 -7.48 -35.92
CA ALA A 773 36.49 -7.28 -36.99
C ALA A 773 36.84 -5.79 -37.13
N ARG A 774 38.14 -5.51 -37.28
CA ARG A 774 38.77 -4.22 -37.64
C ARG A 774 39.04 -4.19 -39.15
N LEU A 775 39.00 -3.01 -39.76
CA LEU A 775 39.68 -2.67 -41.03
C LEU A 775 40.26 -1.23 -40.93
N SER A 776 41.32 -0.97 -41.69
CA SER A 776 42.28 0.16 -41.52
C SER A 776 42.47 0.99 -42.81
N SER A 777 42.48 2.33 -42.68
CA SER A 777 43.24 3.41 -43.42
C SER A 777 43.03 3.71 -44.94
N PRO A 778 43.47 4.88 -45.50
CA PRO A 778 43.50 6.29 -45.03
C PRO A 778 43.10 7.36 -46.12
N ASP A 779 43.26 8.67 -45.77
CA ASP A 779 43.34 9.91 -46.59
C ASP A 779 42.09 10.68 -47.10
N ARG A 780 41.76 11.82 -46.46
CA ARG A 780 41.89 13.20 -47.04
C ARG A 780 41.42 14.30 -46.07
N ALA A 781 42.15 15.41 -46.12
CA ALA A 781 42.02 16.61 -45.30
C ALA A 781 40.76 17.47 -45.58
N ARG A 782 40.24 18.15 -44.54
CA ARG A 782 40.04 19.62 -44.47
C ARG A 782 39.34 20.07 -43.17
N ARG A 783 40.02 20.98 -42.47
CA ARG A 783 39.56 22.17 -41.70
C ARG A 783 38.11 22.21 -41.18
N CYS A 784 37.95 22.30 -39.85
CA CYS A 784 37.58 23.52 -39.11
C CYS A 784 37.48 23.21 -37.61
N VAL A 785 37.96 24.13 -36.77
CA VAL A 785 38.31 23.97 -35.36
C VAL A 785 37.26 24.62 -34.45
N GLY A 786 36.99 23.99 -33.30
CA GLY A 786 36.80 24.72 -32.04
C GLY A 786 35.74 24.17 -31.08
N CYS A 787 36.14 23.26 -30.18
CA CYS A 787 35.52 23.13 -28.86
C CYS A 787 36.48 22.50 -27.83
N SER A 788 36.41 23.01 -26.59
CA SER A 788 36.75 22.43 -25.28
C SER A 788 38.20 22.25 -24.77
N ASP A 789 38.37 22.84 -23.57
CA ASP A 789 38.90 22.28 -22.30
C ASP A 789 40.40 22.24 -21.93
N ALA A 790 40.62 22.86 -20.76
CA ALA A 790 41.37 22.39 -19.59
C ALA A 790 42.89 22.12 -19.64
N LEU A 791 43.62 23.03 -18.98
CA LEU A 791 44.55 22.80 -17.86
C LEU A 791 45.53 21.61 -17.93
N ARG A 792 46.80 21.92 -18.22
CA ARG A 792 48.00 21.40 -17.51
C ARG A 792 49.30 22.10 -17.98
N ARG A 793 50.10 22.62 -17.03
CA ARG A 793 51.59 22.66 -16.94
C ARG A 793 51.97 23.73 -15.89
N SER A 794 52.62 23.43 -14.77
CA SER A 794 54.01 22.98 -14.55
C SER A 794 55.11 23.94 -15.03
N ARG A 795 55.61 24.72 -14.06
CA ARG A 795 57.00 25.18 -13.78
C ARG A 795 57.80 25.97 -14.83
N ARG A 796 58.32 27.11 -14.31
CA ARG A 796 59.69 27.66 -14.34
C ARG A 796 60.02 28.82 -15.30
N SER A 797 60.66 29.82 -14.67
CA SER A 797 61.77 30.68 -15.13
C SER A 797 61.40 32.13 -15.47
N ASP A 798 61.90 33.02 -14.61
CA ASP A 798 61.92 34.48 -14.72
C ASP A 798 62.76 34.98 -15.92
N LEU A 799 62.32 36.08 -16.55
CA LEU A 799 63.21 37.14 -17.02
C LEU A 799 62.42 38.47 -17.16
N TYR A 800 62.95 39.51 -16.51
CA TYR A 800 62.49 40.90 -16.49
C TYR A 800 62.75 41.63 -17.83
N ILE A 801 61.98 42.69 -18.14
CA ILE A 801 62.46 44.08 -18.41
C ILE A 801 61.33 45.02 -18.95
N ILE A 802 61.10 46.10 -18.19
CA ILE A 802 60.80 47.52 -18.53
C ILE A 802 59.40 47.94 -19.06
N GLN A 803 58.69 48.68 -18.19
CA GLN A 803 57.56 49.61 -18.41
C GLN A 803 57.98 50.84 -19.27
N PRO A 804 57.07 51.54 -20.00
CA PRO A 804 55.98 52.31 -19.40
C PRO A 804 54.68 52.40 -20.23
N ASP A 805 53.53 52.59 -19.57
CA ASP A 805 52.38 53.21 -20.25
C ASP A 805 51.82 54.36 -19.39
N SER A 806 51.95 55.55 -19.95
CA SER A 806 51.32 56.78 -19.52
C SER A 806 49.97 56.95 -20.21
N ALA A 807 48.93 57.16 -19.40
CA ALA A 807 47.81 58.08 -19.58
C ALA A 807 47.10 58.25 -20.95
N SER A 808 45.77 58.11 -20.86
CA SER A 808 44.72 58.96 -21.44
C SER A 808 44.35 58.80 -22.93
N GLY A 809 43.04 58.83 -23.21
CA GLY A 809 42.52 59.25 -24.52
C GLY A 809 41.23 58.58 -24.99
N HIS A 810 40.11 59.26 -24.76
CA HIS A 810 38.84 59.23 -25.49
C HIS A 810 38.74 58.38 -26.77
N ARG A 811 37.74 57.50 -26.83
CA ARG A 811 36.48 57.69 -27.60
C ARG A 811 35.46 56.61 -27.28
#